data_AF-A0A124HVS8-F1
#
_entry.id   AF-A0A124HVS8-F1
#
_cell.length_a   1.000
_cell.length_b   1.000
_cell.length_c   1.000
_cell.angle_alpha   90.00
_cell.angle_beta   90.00
_cell.angle_gamma   90.00
#
_symmetry.space_group_name_H-M   'P 1'
#
loop_
_entity.id
_entity.type
_entity.pdbx_description
1 polymer ?
#
loop_
_entity_poly.entity_id
_entity_poly.type
_entity_poly.pdbx_seq_one_letter_code
_entity_poly.pdbx_strand_id
1 'polypeptide(L)'
;MQTTPHATSLRRLARTLAALVTAVLIACLLSWTGSSPAQAAPGDGSVSDPNIVYVGRWDTSAGTAAVPSWTGAYLQTAFTGTTVKVKARDAVNLYAGIDGGPDVFHPGVRGTVNLTPQPLSAGTHTLRIAYRSGDTVFQGLVLDPGAHTVAPNTPSRLVEFVGDSITAGALTDRLALDSYAWKTGEHLGARHTQIARSGHCLVAQSGCTGLSTQFFRTASTGGQNWDFSRYRADAVVINLGTNDIGHGVTGAAFRSAYTTFLADLRATYPNAQLFAVQTLKKRYVTETRAAVTARADAGDSRVHYVDTTGWLTDGTDYEDGNGHPNEAGHTKFANRLAPVIAARLGDPASTLAAAPGQPGDPNIKFVGRWDTRTSTAYTPYWAGAYYRVGFTGRTVQLKQRGTIDFWARIDNGPVKFYDDVKGTVNLTPSPLSAGNHTLQVNYQVVAGSYRGDAVFQGLVLDSGATTFAPSAPGKLIEFVGDSITVGTTSSQNARTAYGWLIGERLGTEHTQIAQGGACLVAAADGCVGLERQFTKLNPNAATPDWDFSRYQANAVVINLGTNDVGHGVSSAQFQTAYTSLLRKVRAAYPQAWIFALETFRGRYVPQTQAAVKAAVDGGDSRVSFVDTTGWLGSGDLTDSVHPNDQGHRVIADRLAPVIAARLGM
;
A
#
# COMPACT_ATOMS: atom_id res chain seq x y z
N MET A 1 -79.34 29.46 24.21
CA MET A 1 -79.81 28.81 22.97
C MET A 1 -78.59 28.25 22.26
N GLN A 2 -78.63 26.95 21.97
CA GLN A 2 -77.56 26.19 21.33
C GLN A 2 -77.24 26.75 19.95
N THR A 3 -75.96 26.96 19.65
CA THR A 3 -75.45 27.05 18.28
C THR A 3 -74.25 26.12 18.13
N THR A 4 -74.41 25.17 17.22
CA THR A 4 -73.46 24.15 16.75
C THR A 4 -72.25 24.78 16.04
N PRO A 5 -71.04 24.20 16.15
CA PRO A 5 -69.96 24.49 15.22
C PRO A 5 -70.00 23.52 14.02
N HIS A 6 -70.05 24.08 12.83
CA HIS A 6 -69.89 23.38 11.56
C HIS A 6 -68.46 22.85 11.39
N ALA A 7 -68.33 21.53 11.29
CA ALA A 7 -67.13 20.88 10.80
C ALA A 7 -67.00 21.12 9.28
N THR A 8 -66.00 21.89 8.88
CA THR A 8 -65.63 22.03 7.46
C THR A 8 -64.14 21.74 7.25
N SER A 9 -63.89 20.55 6.71
CA SER A 9 -62.85 20.27 5.69
C SER A 9 -61.35 20.37 6.08
N LEU A 10 -60.87 19.38 6.85
CA LEU A 10 -59.44 18.97 6.83
C LEU A 10 -59.01 18.32 5.48
N ARG A 11 -59.96 17.99 4.59
CA ARG A 11 -59.67 17.36 3.28
C ARG A 11 -59.21 18.34 2.19
N ARG A 12 -59.42 19.66 2.33
CA ARG A 12 -58.90 20.65 1.36
C ARG A 12 -57.45 21.08 1.62
N LEU A 13 -56.99 21.07 2.88
CA LEU A 13 -55.60 21.38 3.23
C LEU A 13 -54.61 20.27 2.86
N ALA A 14 -55.04 19.00 2.88
CA ALA A 14 -54.20 17.87 2.48
C ALA A 14 -53.95 17.81 0.96
N ARG A 15 -54.88 18.31 0.14
CA ARG A 15 -54.74 18.32 -1.33
C ARG A 15 -53.88 19.47 -1.85
N THR A 16 -53.85 20.62 -1.17
CA THR A 16 -52.96 21.74 -1.52
C THR A 16 -51.53 21.50 -1.07
N LEU A 17 -51.29 20.80 0.05
CA LEU A 17 -49.93 20.43 0.47
C LEU A 17 -49.30 19.38 -0.44
N ALA A 18 -50.07 18.38 -0.89
CA ALA A 18 -49.57 17.37 -1.83
C ALA A 18 -49.23 17.95 -3.22
N ALA A 19 -50.00 18.93 -3.70
CA ALA A 19 -49.72 19.62 -4.96
C ALA A 19 -48.47 20.51 -4.88
N LEU A 20 -48.23 21.19 -3.74
CA LEU A 20 -47.01 21.99 -3.55
C LEU A 20 -45.76 21.12 -3.39
N VAL A 21 -45.85 19.98 -2.70
CA VAL A 21 -44.72 19.06 -2.53
C VAL A 21 -44.37 18.36 -3.86
N THR A 22 -45.36 18.07 -4.70
CA THR A 22 -45.10 17.47 -6.03
C THR A 22 -44.53 18.47 -7.03
N ALA A 23 -44.93 19.76 -6.97
CA ALA A 23 -44.35 20.81 -7.81
C ALA A 23 -42.89 21.15 -7.41
N VAL A 24 -42.56 21.13 -6.12
CA VAL A 24 -41.18 21.30 -5.63
C VAL A 24 -40.31 20.09 -5.98
N LEU A 25 -40.85 18.86 -5.92
CA LEU A 25 -40.12 17.66 -6.33
C LEU A 25 -39.86 17.58 -7.84
N ILE A 26 -40.79 18.05 -8.68
CA ILE A 26 -40.56 18.11 -10.14
C ILE A 26 -39.57 19.22 -10.51
N ALA A 27 -39.57 20.36 -9.80
CA ALA A 27 -38.53 21.38 -9.97
C ALA A 27 -37.14 20.92 -9.47
N CYS A 28 -37.07 20.09 -8.43
CA CYS A 28 -35.83 19.44 -7.98
C CYS A 28 -35.36 18.29 -8.90
N LEU A 29 -36.28 17.58 -9.57
CA LEU A 29 -35.96 16.52 -10.52
C LEU A 29 -35.56 17.04 -11.91
N LEU A 30 -36.00 18.25 -12.30
CA LEU A 30 -35.56 18.93 -13.53
C LEU A 30 -34.29 19.76 -13.35
N SER A 31 -33.80 19.95 -12.12
CA SER A 31 -32.48 20.54 -11.83
C SER A 31 -31.38 19.48 -11.61
N TRP A 32 -31.71 18.20 -11.80
CA TRP A 32 -30.81 17.04 -11.78
C TRP A 32 -30.64 16.42 -13.18
N THR A 33 -30.74 17.22 -14.24
CA THR A 33 -29.88 16.96 -15.39
C THR A 33 -28.48 17.28 -14.93
N GLY A 34 -27.73 16.24 -14.53
CA GLY A 34 -26.33 16.39 -14.17
C GLY A 34 -25.65 17.16 -15.28
N SER A 35 -25.23 18.39 -14.96
CA SER A 35 -24.19 19.05 -15.72
C SER A 35 -23.05 18.05 -15.71
N SER A 36 -22.82 17.39 -16.85
CA SER A 36 -21.51 16.79 -17.10
C SER A 36 -20.49 17.85 -16.70
N PRO A 37 -19.43 17.52 -15.94
CA PRO A 37 -18.42 18.51 -15.60
C PRO A 37 -18.07 19.20 -16.90
N ALA A 38 -18.30 20.53 -16.97
CA ALA A 38 -18.07 21.29 -18.17
C ALA A 38 -16.66 20.92 -18.63
N GLN A 39 -16.57 20.25 -19.77
CA GLN A 39 -15.32 19.76 -20.29
C GLN A 39 -14.47 21.01 -20.44
N ALA A 40 -13.41 21.13 -19.64
CA ALA A 40 -12.54 22.29 -19.66
C ALA A 40 -12.17 22.57 -21.12
N ALA A 41 -12.21 23.83 -21.54
CA ALA A 41 -11.91 24.20 -22.92
C ALA A 41 -10.60 23.51 -23.36
N PRO A 42 -10.53 22.97 -24.59
CA PRO A 42 -9.30 22.39 -25.11
C PRO A 42 -8.16 23.39 -24.91
N GLY A 43 -7.09 22.97 -24.22
CA GLY A 43 -5.98 23.87 -23.93
C GLY A 43 -5.07 24.00 -25.15
N ASP A 44 -4.54 25.20 -25.35
CA ASP A 44 -3.78 25.59 -26.53
C ASP A 44 -2.26 25.40 -26.38
N GLY A 45 -1.80 24.90 -25.24
CA GLY A 45 -0.40 24.78 -24.88
C GLY A 45 0.25 26.11 -24.47
N SER A 46 -0.47 27.22 -24.40
CA SER A 46 0.07 28.50 -23.94
C SER A 46 0.50 28.44 -22.46
N VAL A 47 1.28 29.42 -22.01
CA VAL A 47 1.68 29.51 -20.60
C VAL A 47 0.48 29.59 -19.64
N SER A 48 -0.61 30.23 -20.09
CA SER A 48 -1.88 30.36 -19.36
C SER A 48 -2.83 29.18 -19.52
N ASP A 49 -2.43 28.12 -20.23
CA ASP A 49 -3.27 26.95 -20.47
C ASP A 49 -3.65 26.27 -19.13
N PRO A 50 -4.95 26.15 -18.81
CA PRO A 50 -5.41 25.57 -17.55
C PRO A 50 -5.09 24.07 -17.41
N ASN A 51 -4.76 23.39 -18.51
CA ASN A 51 -4.38 21.98 -18.51
C ASN A 51 -2.87 21.77 -18.26
N ILE A 52 -2.10 22.84 -18.06
CA ILE A 52 -0.69 22.76 -17.66
C ILE A 52 -0.59 22.97 -16.14
N VAL A 53 -0.20 21.91 -15.43
CA VAL A 53 0.02 21.95 -13.98
C VAL A 53 1.49 22.27 -13.71
N TYR A 54 1.75 23.44 -13.16
CA TYR A 54 3.07 23.85 -12.70
C TYR A 54 3.31 23.38 -11.25
N VAL A 55 4.36 22.59 -11.03
CA VAL A 55 4.79 22.11 -9.71
C VAL A 55 6.08 22.82 -9.31
N GLY A 56 6.06 23.37 -8.09
CA GLY A 56 7.09 24.26 -7.56
C GLY A 56 6.72 25.73 -7.71
N ARG A 57 7.69 26.61 -7.48
CA ARG A 57 7.46 28.06 -7.48
C ARG A 57 7.82 28.67 -8.83
N TRP A 58 6.76 28.95 -9.57
CA TRP A 58 6.81 29.50 -10.91
C TRP A 58 6.33 30.95 -10.90
N ASP A 59 7.12 31.84 -11.49
CA ASP A 59 6.63 33.16 -11.87
C ASP A 59 5.95 33.06 -13.23
N THR A 60 4.62 33.22 -13.24
CA THR A 60 3.77 33.19 -14.44
C THR A 60 3.16 34.56 -14.74
N SER A 61 3.61 35.62 -14.07
CA SER A 61 2.96 36.95 -14.10
C SER A 61 2.94 37.59 -15.49
N ALA A 62 3.91 37.26 -16.35
CA ALA A 62 3.98 37.76 -17.72
C ALA A 62 2.93 37.17 -18.67
N GLY A 63 2.25 36.08 -18.29
CA GLY A 63 1.23 35.38 -19.10
C GLY A 63 1.73 34.69 -20.37
N THR A 64 2.90 35.08 -20.87
CA THR A 64 3.55 34.57 -22.09
C THR A 64 4.86 33.84 -21.80
N ALA A 65 5.29 33.86 -20.54
CA ALA A 65 6.48 33.21 -20.04
C ALA A 65 6.24 32.71 -18.61
N ALA A 66 6.74 31.52 -18.30
CA ALA A 66 6.80 30.97 -16.96
C ALA A 66 8.25 30.67 -16.58
N VAL A 67 8.67 31.15 -15.40
CA VAL A 67 10.04 31.01 -14.89
C VAL A 67 10.03 30.15 -13.64
N PRO A 68 10.57 28.92 -13.68
CA PRO A 68 10.76 28.13 -12.46
C PRO A 68 11.88 28.78 -11.68
N SER A 69 11.59 29.35 -10.52
CA SER A 69 12.55 30.22 -9.82
C SER A 69 13.40 29.49 -8.76
N TRP A 70 13.22 28.16 -8.69
CA TRP A 70 13.93 27.22 -7.85
C TRP A 70 14.27 25.95 -8.63
N THR A 71 15.26 25.22 -8.16
CA THR A 71 15.71 23.97 -8.81
C THR A 71 14.65 22.88 -8.74
N GLY A 72 14.61 21.99 -9.74
CA GLY A 72 13.73 20.82 -9.75
C GLY A 72 12.24 21.13 -9.84
N ALA A 73 11.87 22.35 -10.19
CA ALA A 73 10.51 22.66 -10.61
C ALA A 73 10.21 21.97 -11.96
N TYR A 74 8.95 21.60 -12.16
CA TYR A 74 8.50 20.94 -13.37
C TYR A 74 7.06 21.32 -13.71
N LEU A 75 6.66 21.00 -14.93
CA LEU A 75 5.27 21.08 -15.36
C LEU A 75 4.79 19.71 -15.84
N GLN A 76 3.49 19.48 -15.74
CA GLN A 76 2.82 18.29 -16.24
C GLN A 76 1.59 18.68 -17.06
N THR A 77 1.33 17.93 -18.11
CA THR A 77 0.08 17.98 -18.88
C THR A 77 -0.15 16.64 -19.57
N ALA A 78 -1.30 16.47 -20.20
CA ALA A 78 -1.48 15.49 -21.27
C ALA A 78 -1.78 16.23 -22.58
N PHE A 79 -1.57 15.60 -23.73
CA PHE A 79 -1.84 16.20 -25.03
C PHE A 79 -2.36 15.15 -26.01
N THR A 80 -3.23 15.58 -26.91
CA THR A 80 -3.68 14.77 -28.05
C THR A 80 -2.74 14.93 -29.24
N GLY A 81 -2.77 14.00 -30.19
CA GLY A 81 -1.95 14.05 -31.40
C GLY A 81 -0.73 13.13 -31.33
N THR A 82 0.25 13.39 -32.18
CA THR A 82 1.43 12.52 -32.35
C THR A 82 2.73 13.23 -32.04
N THR A 83 2.73 14.57 -32.07
CA THR A 83 3.92 15.39 -31.86
C THR A 83 3.67 16.49 -30.83
N VAL A 84 4.65 16.71 -29.94
CA VAL A 84 4.69 17.87 -29.04
C VAL A 84 6.06 18.54 -29.08
N LYS A 85 6.07 19.86 -29.14
CA LYS A 85 7.27 20.69 -29.08
C LYS A 85 7.19 21.62 -27.88
N VAL A 86 8.34 21.97 -27.32
CA VAL A 86 8.46 22.99 -26.26
C VAL A 86 9.01 24.28 -26.85
N LYS A 87 8.49 25.42 -26.40
CA LYS A 87 9.04 26.74 -26.68
C LYS A 87 9.79 27.27 -25.46
N ALA A 88 11.05 27.66 -25.65
CA ALA A 88 11.87 28.29 -24.63
C ALA A 88 12.48 29.60 -25.16
N ARG A 89 12.59 30.61 -24.30
CA ARG A 89 13.15 31.92 -24.67
C ARG A 89 14.66 31.87 -24.85
N ASP A 90 15.33 31.38 -23.82
CA ASP A 90 16.78 31.31 -23.69
C ASP A 90 17.23 29.85 -23.63
N ALA A 91 18.52 29.59 -23.88
CA ALA A 91 19.06 28.23 -23.86
C ALA A 91 18.88 27.58 -22.48
N VAL A 92 18.07 26.52 -22.42
CA VAL A 92 17.77 25.77 -21.19
C VAL A 92 18.06 24.28 -21.33
N ASN A 93 18.61 23.69 -20.27
CA ASN A 93 18.71 22.26 -20.10
C ASN A 93 17.47 21.74 -19.38
N LEU A 94 16.69 20.89 -20.03
CA LEU A 94 15.48 20.28 -19.47
C LEU A 94 15.45 18.78 -19.71
N TYR A 95 14.58 18.10 -18.97
CA TYR A 95 14.23 16.70 -19.20
C TYR A 95 12.76 16.60 -19.57
N ALA A 96 12.43 15.76 -20.55
CA ALA A 96 11.07 15.47 -20.95
C ALA A 96 10.77 13.98 -20.76
N GLY A 97 9.71 13.66 -20.01
CA GLY A 97 9.16 12.32 -19.87
C GLY A 97 7.81 12.25 -20.57
N ILE A 98 7.60 11.20 -21.36
CA ILE A 98 6.36 10.96 -22.11
C ILE A 98 5.82 9.59 -21.74
N ASP A 99 4.52 9.49 -21.45
CA ASP A 99 3.80 8.24 -21.16
C ASP A 99 4.42 7.39 -20.04
N GLY A 100 4.96 8.05 -19.02
CA GLY A 100 5.66 7.39 -17.91
C GLY A 100 6.98 6.73 -18.32
N GLY A 101 7.45 6.97 -19.54
CA GLY A 101 8.77 6.58 -20.02
C GLY A 101 9.90 7.37 -19.33
N PRO A 102 11.17 7.03 -19.64
CA PRO A 102 12.32 7.69 -19.04
C PRO A 102 12.39 9.18 -19.38
N ASP A 103 12.96 9.95 -18.44
CA ASP A 103 13.29 11.37 -18.66
C ASP A 103 14.40 11.49 -19.72
N VAL A 104 14.07 12.03 -20.89
CA VAL A 104 15.02 12.29 -21.97
C VAL A 104 15.64 13.66 -21.80
N PHE A 105 16.98 13.73 -21.84
CA PHE A 105 17.70 14.99 -21.70
C PHE A 105 17.69 15.82 -22.99
N HIS A 106 17.28 17.08 -22.90
CA HIS A 106 17.36 18.05 -23.98
C HIS A 106 18.28 19.21 -23.58
N PRO A 107 19.54 19.22 -24.07
CA PRO A 107 20.49 20.28 -23.75
C PRO A 107 20.25 21.54 -24.58
N GLY A 108 20.39 22.71 -23.95
CA GLY A 108 20.46 24.01 -24.63
C GLY A 108 19.24 24.38 -25.48
N VAL A 109 18.05 23.90 -25.11
CA VAL A 109 16.77 24.16 -25.77
C VAL A 109 16.55 25.67 -25.91
N ARG A 110 16.38 26.14 -27.14
CA ARG A 110 16.12 27.55 -27.48
C ARG A 110 15.11 27.62 -28.62
N GLY A 111 14.21 28.60 -28.59
CA GLY A 111 13.12 28.66 -29.56
C GLY A 111 12.20 27.45 -29.43
N THR A 112 11.78 26.84 -30.55
CA THR A 112 10.89 25.68 -30.56
C THR A 112 11.68 24.39 -30.82
N VAL A 113 11.66 23.44 -29.88
CA VAL A 113 12.34 22.14 -29.98
C VAL A 113 11.33 21.00 -29.92
N ASN A 114 11.45 20.04 -30.83
CA ASN A 114 10.61 18.86 -30.86
C ASN A 114 11.01 17.87 -29.75
N LEU A 115 10.06 17.52 -28.88
CA LEU A 115 10.25 16.53 -27.81
C LEU A 115 9.95 15.10 -28.28
N THR A 116 9.21 14.96 -29.39
CA THR A 116 8.83 13.70 -30.04
C THR A 116 9.37 13.70 -31.48
N PRO A 117 10.69 13.56 -31.68
CA PRO A 117 11.29 13.56 -33.02
C PRO A 117 10.79 12.40 -33.89
N GLN A 118 10.39 11.30 -33.25
CA GLN A 118 9.59 10.24 -33.87
C GLN A 118 8.12 10.45 -33.43
N PRO A 119 7.16 10.50 -34.38
CA PRO A 119 5.75 10.62 -34.04
C PRO A 119 5.28 9.47 -33.15
N LEU A 120 4.49 9.81 -32.12
CA LEU A 120 3.82 8.83 -31.29
C LEU A 120 2.63 8.20 -32.04
N SER A 121 2.09 7.10 -31.52
CA SER A 121 0.80 6.58 -31.99
C SER A 121 -0.29 7.63 -31.80
N ALA A 122 -1.32 7.67 -32.65
CA ALA A 122 -2.45 8.56 -32.41
C ALA A 122 -3.11 8.26 -31.05
N GLY A 123 -3.31 9.29 -30.22
CA GLY A 123 -3.95 9.14 -28.92
C GLY A 123 -3.77 10.36 -28.02
N THR A 124 -3.97 10.13 -26.73
CA THR A 124 -3.66 11.09 -25.65
C THR A 124 -2.42 10.61 -24.93
N HIS A 125 -1.43 11.48 -24.81
CA HIS A 125 -0.12 11.20 -24.23
C HIS A 125 0.12 12.08 -23.01
N THR A 126 0.78 11.56 -21.99
CA THR A 126 1.21 12.34 -20.83
C THR A 126 2.58 12.96 -21.08
N LEU A 127 2.79 14.17 -20.57
CA LEU A 127 4.05 14.91 -20.69
C LEU A 127 4.44 15.48 -19.33
N ARG A 128 5.69 15.26 -18.92
CA ARG A 128 6.37 16.01 -17.86
C ARG A 128 7.59 16.71 -18.43
N ILE A 129 7.74 18.01 -18.17
CA ILE A 129 8.97 18.75 -18.45
C ILE A 129 9.58 19.19 -17.12
N ALA A 130 10.77 18.70 -16.80
CA ALA A 130 11.47 18.96 -15.55
C ALA A 130 12.77 19.76 -15.77
N TYR A 131 13.01 20.74 -14.89
CA TYR A 131 14.15 21.63 -14.99
C TYR A 131 15.19 21.27 -13.93
N ARG A 132 16.43 21.04 -14.36
CA ARG A 132 17.54 20.70 -13.46
C ARG A 132 18.08 21.89 -12.65
N SER A 133 17.64 23.12 -12.96
CA SER A 133 17.98 24.39 -12.29
C SER A 133 16.87 25.44 -12.43
N GLY A 134 16.92 26.51 -11.61
CA GLY A 134 15.84 27.48 -11.42
C GLY A 134 15.97 28.84 -12.13
N ASP A 135 16.66 28.92 -13.28
CA ASP A 135 16.81 30.16 -14.05
C ASP A 135 16.53 29.90 -15.54
N THR A 136 15.27 29.56 -15.85
CA THR A 136 14.90 29.14 -17.21
C THR A 136 13.53 29.70 -17.61
N VAL A 137 13.18 29.67 -18.89
CA VAL A 137 11.93 30.30 -19.36
C VAL A 137 11.15 29.37 -20.28
N PHE A 138 10.02 28.89 -19.78
CA PHE A 138 9.01 28.18 -20.56
C PHE A 138 8.08 29.20 -21.26
N GLN A 139 7.82 29.03 -22.54
CA GLN A 139 6.94 29.90 -23.33
C GLN A 139 5.74 29.18 -23.95
N GLY A 140 5.48 27.92 -23.56
CA GLY A 140 4.37 27.12 -24.06
C GLY A 140 4.80 25.88 -24.83
N LEU A 141 3.80 25.11 -25.24
CA LEU A 141 3.89 23.94 -26.09
C LEU A 141 3.40 24.30 -27.51
N VAL A 142 3.88 23.55 -28.50
CA VAL A 142 3.35 23.57 -29.86
C VAL A 142 2.87 22.16 -30.18
N LEU A 143 1.60 22.03 -30.53
CA LEU A 143 0.92 20.77 -30.82
C LEU A 143 0.65 20.62 -32.31
N ASP A 144 0.26 19.41 -32.73
CA ASP A 144 -0.23 19.15 -34.08
C ASP A 144 -1.49 20.00 -34.41
N PRO A 145 -1.79 20.27 -35.69
CA PRO A 145 -3.04 20.92 -36.07
C PRO A 145 -4.27 20.16 -35.53
N GLY A 146 -5.12 20.84 -34.76
CA GLY A 146 -6.32 20.26 -34.15
C GLY A 146 -6.07 19.48 -32.84
N ALA A 147 -4.81 19.30 -32.44
CA ALA A 147 -4.47 18.78 -31.12
C ALA A 147 -4.64 19.86 -30.04
N HIS A 148 -4.81 19.39 -28.82
CA HIS A 148 -5.00 20.20 -27.62
C HIS A 148 -4.41 19.49 -26.39
N THR A 149 -4.10 20.28 -25.37
CA THR A 149 -3.72 19.74 -24.06
C THR A 149 -4.95 19.26 -23.29
N VAL A 150 -4.72 18.33 -22.37
CA VAL A 150 -5.70 17.71 -21.48
C VAL A 150 -5.13 17.76 -20.06
N ALA A 151 -5.99 18.04 -19.08
CA ALA A 151 -5.57 18.08 -17.69
C ALA A 151 -4.90 16.74 -17.28
N PRO A 152 -3.69 16.78 -16.68
CA PRO A 152 -2.99 15.58 -16.26
C PRO A 152 -3.62 15.00 -14.99
N ASN A 153 -3.54 13.68 -14.83
CA ASN A 153 -3.72 13.07 -13.52
C ASN A 153 -2.45 13.32 -12.69
N THR A 154 -2.56 14.08 -11.59
CA THR A 154 -1.42 14.38 -10.73
C THR A 154 -1.70 13.92 -9.30
N PRO A 155 -0.66 13.46 -8.56
CA PRO A 155 -0.84 13.10 -7.17
C PRO A 155 -1.43 14.26 -6.36
N SER A 156 -2.36 13.94 -5.46
CA SER A 156 -2.99 14.95 -4.61
C SER A 156 -2.00 15.56 -3.62
N ARG A 157 -1.10 14.72 -3.07
CA ARG A 157 -0.11 15.14 -2.07
C ARG A 157 1.06 15.89 -2.67
N LEU A 158 1.62 16.84 -1.92
CA LEU A 158 2.83 17.61 -2.26
C LEU A 158 3.84 17.60 -1.11
N VAL A 159 5.10 17.27 -1.42
CA VAL A 159 6.24 17.35 -0.49
C VAL A 159 7.20 18.47 -0.91
N GLU A 160 7.47 19.41 -0.01
CA GLU A 160 8.50 20.43 -0.21
C GLU A 160 9.82 20.03 0.45
N PHE A 161 10.91 20.09 -0.30
CA PHE A 161 12.26 19.87 0.21
C PHE A 161 13.00 21.20 0.28
N VAL A 162 13.50 21.55 1.46
CA VAL A 162 14.12 22.84 1.76
C VAL A 162 15.58 22.59 2.11
N GLY A 163 16.51 23.25 1.43
CA GLY A 163 17.93 23.03 1.71
C GLY A 163 18.91 23.81 0.85
N ASP A 164 20.16 23.35 0.88
CA ASP A 164 21.29 23.94 0.18
C ASP A 164 21.68 23.15 -1.10
N SER A 165 22.96 23.16 -1.45
CA SER A 165 23.53 22.42 -2.59
C SER A 165 23.22 20.93 -2.56
N ILE A 166 23.16 20.31 -1.37
CA ILE A 166 22.88 18.87 -1.22
C ILE A 166 21.44 18.58 -1.64
N THR A 167 20.50 19.42 -1.23
CA THR A 167 19.08 19.27 -1.60
C THR A 167 18.84 19.61 -3.08
N ALA A 168 19.69 20.47 -3.66
CA ALA A 168 19.70 20.75 -5.09
C ALA A 168 20.37 19.67 -5.96
N GLY A 169 21.00 18.65 -5.36
CA GLY A 169 21.70 17.58 -6.08
C GLY A 169 23.04 18.02 -6.68
N ALA A 170 23.72 19.01 -6.08
CA ALA A 170 25.00 19.49 -6.57
C ALA A 170 26.02 18.35 -6.72
N LEU A 171 26.84 18.43 -7.77
CA LEU A 171 27.83 17.44 -8.21
C LEU A 171 27.27 16.16 -8.86
N THR A 172 25.95 15.96 -8.92
CA THR A 172 25.37 14.87 -9.72
C THR A 172 25.16 15.25 -11.18
N ASP A 173 25.14 14.26 -12.06
CA ASP A 173 25.01 14.43 -13.51
C ASP A 173 23.72 15.19 -13.89
N ARG A 174 22.60 14.89 -13.22
CA ARG A 174 21.28 15.49 -13.51
C ARG A 174 20.81 16.52 -12.48
N LEU A 175 21.66 16.92 -11.53
CA LEU A 175 21.37 17.89 -10.47
C LEU A 175 20.09 17.55 -9.72
N ALA A 176 19.06 18.41 -9.79
CA ALA A 176 17.83 18.26 -9.04
C ALA A 176 17.19 16.88 -9.24
N LEU A 177 17.23 16.33 -10.46
CA LEU A 177 16.60 15.04 -10.77
C LEU A 177 17.33 13.84 -10.15
N ASP A 178 18.60 13.99 -9.79
CA ASP A 178 19.36 12.98 -9.04
C ASP A 178 19.48 13.29 -7.55
N SER A 179 18.95 14.43 -7.10
CA SER A 179 18.89 14.75 -5.68
C SER A 179 18.03 13.74 -4.91
N TYR A 180 18.38 13.55 -3.64
CA TYR A 180 17.57 12.73 -2.73
C TYR A 180 16.14 13.28 -2.62
N ALA A 181 15.96 14.60 -2.77
CA ALA A 181 14.67 15.25 -2.69
C ALA A 181 13.74 14.82 -3.83
N TRP A 182 14.24 14.88 -5.07
CA TRP A 182 13.50 14.41 -6.24
C TRP A 182 13.17 12.92 -6.12
N LYS A 183 14.19 12.08 -5.85
CA LYS A 183 14.01 10.63 -5.72
C LYS A 183 13.02 10.28 -4.60
N THR A 184 13.05 10.98 -3.46
CA THR A 184 12.10 10.77 -2.36
C THR A 184 10.68 11.13 -2.77
N GLY A 185 10.48 12.25 -3.47
CA GLY A 185 9.17 12.64 -3.99
C GLY A 185 8.59 11.62 -4.96
N GLU A 186 9.40 11.14 -5.91
CA GLU A 186 9.03 10.08 -6.85
C GLU A 186 8.70 8.77 -6.11
N HIS A 187 9.50 8.38 -5.11
CA HIS A 187 9.25 7.16 -4.31
C HIS A 187 7.93 7.22 -3.52
N LEU A 188 7.51 8.42 -3.10
CA LEU A 188 6.25 8.64 -2.40
C LEU A 188 5.05 8.70 -3.35
N GLY A 189 5.27 8.69 -4.66
CA GLY A 189 4.23 8.95 -5.66
C GLY A 189 3.53 10.29 -5.42
N ALA A 190 4.25 11.29 -4.91
CA ALA A 190 3.71 12.61 -4.56
C ALA A 190 4.22 13.66 -5.55
N ARG A 191 3.48 14.76 -5.69
CA ARG A 191 4.08 15.98 -6.25
C ARG A 191 5.21 16.41 -5.32
N HIS A 192 6.27 16.98 -5.87
CA HIS A 192 7.41 17.42 -5.07
C HIS A 192 8.06 18.65 -5.66
N THR A 193 8.70 19.45 -4.81
CA THR A 193 9.46 20.62 -5.23
C THR A 193 10.63 20.85 -4.29
N GLN A 194 11.72 21.40 -4.82
CA GLN A 194 12.88 21.77 -4.04
C GLN A 194 12.94 23.30 -3.91
N ILE A 195 12.91 23.80 -2.68
CA ILE A 195 13.25 25.18 -2.34
C ILE A 195 14.70 25.13 -1.86
N ALA A 196 15.61 24.96 -2.82
CA ALA A 196 17.02 24.75 -2.54
C ALA A 196 17.93 25.46 -3.54
N ARG A 197 19.07 25.95 -3.04
CA ARG A 197 20.13 26.58 -3.83
C ARG A 197 21.48 26.44 -3.14
N SER A 198 22.52 26.19 -3.93
CA SER A 198 23.89 26.09 -3.43
C SER A 198 24.32 27.33 -2.65
N GLY A 199 25.07 27.12 -1.56
CA GLY A 199 25.59 28.19 -0.71
C GLY A 199 24.56 28.89 0.17
N HIS A 200 23.30 28.42 0.24
CA HIS A 200 22.33 28.96 1.19
C HIS A 200 22.58 28.43 2.60
N CYS A 201 22.38 29.31 3.59
CA CYS A 201 22.40 28.99 5.01
C CYS A 201 20.97 28.91 5.53
N LEU A 202 20.76 28.44 6.75
CA LEU A 202 19.53 28.74 7.47
C LEU A 202 19.51 30.22 7.86
N VAL A 203 20.59 30.70 8.48
CA VAL A 203 20.74 32.07 9.00
C VAL A 203 21.47 32.93 7.98
N ALA A 204 20.92 34.10 7.67
CA ALA A 204 21.59 35.05 6.80
C ALA A 204 22.88 35.57 7.46
N GLN A 205 23.98 35.55 6.70
CA GLN A 205 25.29 36.08 7.09
C GLN A 205 25.98 36.71 5.89
N SER A 206 27.10 37.42 6.11
CA SER A 206 27.90 37.93 5.01
C SER A 206 28.32 36.79 4.07
N GLY A 207 27.95 36.91 2.79
CA GLY A 207 28.19 35.88 1.78
C GLY A 207 27.27 34.65 1.84
N CYS A 208 26.27 34.61 2.72
CA CYS A 208 25.32 33.51 2.83
C CYS A 208 23.87 33.98 2.95
N THR A 209 23.05 33.66 1.95
CA THR A 209 21.62 33.96 1.99
C THR A 209 20.92 33.03 2.99
N GLY A 210 20.14 33.60 3.91
CA GLY A 210 19.37 32.85 4.90
C GLY A 210 18.06 32.32 4.33
N LEU A 211 17.95 31.00 4.23
CA LEU A 211 16.77 30.33 3.70
C LEU A 211 15.58 30.44 4.66
N SER A 212 15.79 30.72 5.95
CA SER A 212 14.68 31.01 6.87
C SER A 212 13.84 32.21 6.43
N THR A 213 14.43 33.17 5.70
CA THR A 213 13.71 34.31 5.10
C THR A 213 13.41 34.09 3.62
N GLN A 214 14.38 33.55 2.87
CA GLN A 214 14.24 33.37 1.42
C GLN A 214 13.21 32.29 1.05
N PHE A 215 12.93 31.35 1.95
CA PHE A 215 11.86 30.36 1.78
C PHE A 215 10.49 31.01 1.55
N PHE A 216 10.24 32.26 1.97
CA PHE A 216 8.94 32.91 1.74
C PHE A 216 8.86 33.68 0.42
N ARG A 217 9.86 33.54 -0.45
CA ARG A 217 9.98 34.27 -1.72
C ARG A 217 9.69 33.39 -2.92
N THR A 218 9.21 34.02 -3.99
CA THR A 218 8.94 33.37 -5.27
C THR A 218 10.20 32.79 -5.87
N ALA A 219 11.31 33.54 -5.80
CA ALA A 219 12.59 33.15 -6.38
C ALA A 219 13.68 32.95 -5.32
N SER A 220 14.70 32.17 -5.69
CA SER A 220 15.88 31.93 -4.85
C SER A 220 16.72 33.19 -4.61
N THR A 221 16.50 34.25 -5.38
CA THR A 221 17.01 35.60 -5.16
C THR A 221 15.89 36.62 -5.34
N GLY A 222 16.03 37.80 -4.72
CA GLY A 222 15.03 38.87 -4.79
C GLY A 222 13.98 38.81 -3.68
N GLY A 223 13.09 39.80 -3.67
CA GLY A 223 12.21 40.09 -2.54
C GLY A 223 10.72 39.79 -2.74
N GLN A 224 10.29 39.34 -3.92
CA GLN A 224 8.86 39.09 -4.17
C GLN A 224 8.37 37.90 -3.33
N ASN A 225 7.32 38.13 -2.55
CA ASN A 225 6.70 37.08 -1.73
C ASN A 225 6.11 35.98 -2.62
N TRP A 226 6.21 34.74 -2.15
CA TRP A 226 5.48 33.62 -2.74
C TRP A 226 4.01 33.67 -2.32
N ASP A 227 3.12 33.45 -3.29
CA ASP A 227 1.71 33.27 -3.02
C ASP A 227 1.44 31.82 -2.58
N PHE A 228 1.41 31.61 -1.27
CA PHE A 228 1.12 30.30 -0.69
C PHE A 228 -0.30 29.82 -0.99
N SER A 229 -1.23 30.61 -1.55
CA SER A 229 -2.53 30.10 -1.99
C SER A 229 -2.43 29.09 -3.15
N ARG A 230 -1.35 29.13 -3.94
CA ARG A 230 -1.17 28.33 -5.16
C ARG A 230 -1.00 26.83 -4.91
N TYR A 231 -0.46 26.44 -3.75
CA TYR A 231 -0.49 25.06 -3.27
C TYR A 231 -0.31 24.99 -1.75
N ARG A 232 -0.64 23.84 -1.14
CA ARG A 232 -0.26 23.52 0.24
C ARG A 232 0.60 22.27 0.23
N ALA A 233 1.64 22.27 1.05
CA ALA A 233 2.47 21.10 1.27
C ALA A 233 1.83 20.19 2.33
N ASP A 234 1.86 18.89 2.10
CA ASP A 234 1.51 17.86 3.08
C ASP A 234 2.71 17.52 3.96
N ALA A 235 3.92 17.68 3.43
CA ALA A 235 5.17 17.55 4.19
C ALA A 235 6.19 18.60 3.76
N VAL A 236 7.01 19.04 4.72
CA VAL A 236 8.19 19.88 4.48
C VAL A 236 9.40 19.19 5.08
N VAL A 237 10.42 18.94 4.27
CA VAL A 237 11.67 18.26 4.66
C VAL A 237 12.81 19.26 4.60
N ILE A 238 13.49 19.48 5.73
CA ILE A 238 14.46 20.57 5.88
C ILE A 238 15.84 19.97 6.14
N ASN A 239 16.79 20.22 5.23
CA ASN A 239 18.19 19.83 5.36
C ASN A 239 19.06 21.07 5.19
N LEU A 240 19.30 21.78 6.30
CA LEU A 240 20.00 23.06 6.37
C LEU A 240 20.95 23.10 7.57
N GLY A 241 22.05 23.85 7.43
CA GLY A 241 23.07 24.03 8.46
C GLY A 241 24.50 23.71 8.01
N THR A 242 24.67 23.11 6.83
CA THR A 242 25.99 22.76 6.29
C THR A 242 26.86 23.99 6.07
N ASN A 243 26.28 25.06 5.52
CA ASN A 243 27.00 26.28 5.18
C ASN A 243 27.11 27.25 6.36
N ASP A 244 26.12 27.28 7.26
CA ASP A 244 26.05 28.21 8.41
C ASP A 244 27.35 28.24 9.24
N ILE A 245 27.98 27.09 9.43
CA ILE A 245 29.22 26.98 10.20
C ILE A 245 30.40 27.67 9.52
N GLY A 246 30.47 27.65 8.19
CA GLY A 246 31.50 28.33 7.40
C GLY A 246 31.38 29.85 7.46
N HIS A 247 30.20 30.37 7.83
CA HIS A 247 29.91 31.79 7.98
C HIS A 247 29.83 32.25 9.45
N GLY A 248 30.31 31.44 10.40
CA GLY A 248 30.45 31.83 11.80
C GLY A 248 29.14 31.92 12.59
N VAL A 249 28.07 31.26 12.14
CA VAL A 249 26.80 31.24 12.87
C VAL A 249 26.98 30.45 14.18
N THR A 250 26.70 31.08 15.33
CA THR A 250 26.79 30.39 16.62
C THR A 250 25.68 29.35 16.78
N GLY A 251 25.92 28.29 17.57
CA GLY A 251 24.90 27.26 17.83
C GLY A 251 23.62 27.85 18.44
N ALA A 252 23.73 28.85 19.32
CA ALA A 252 22.57 29.54 19.88
C ALA A 252 21.77 30.31 18.83
N ALA A 253 22.44 31.04 17.93
CA ALA A 253 21.78 31.74 16.82
C ALA A 253 21.11 30.77 15.85
N PHE A 254 21.79 29.66 15.51
CA PHE A 254 21.24 28.63 14.65
C PHE A 254 20.00 27.97 15.25
N ARG A 255 20.07 27.51 16.51
CA ARG A 255 18.92 26.91 17.22
C ARG A 255 17.74 27.86 17.27
N SER A 256 17.97 29.13 17.60
CA SER A 256 16.93 30.16 17.65
C SER A 256 16.26 30.32 16.29
N ALA A 257 17.05 30.52 15.23
CA ALA A 257 16.54 30.67 13.87
C ALA A 257 15.79 29.43 13.37
N TYR A 258 16.27 28.22 13.68
CA TYR A 258 15.61 26.97 13.28
C TYR A 258 14.26 26.81 14.01
N THR A 259 14.22 27.15 15.30
CA THR A 259 12.99 27.10 16.09
C THR A 259 11.94 28.06 15.53
N THR A 260 12.34 29.29 15.20
CA THR A 260 11.46 30.28 14.55
C THR A 260 11.02 29.82 13.17
N PHE A 261 11.94 29.31 12.35
CA PHE A 261 11.61 28.87 11.00
C PHE A 261 10.59 27.72 11.01
N LEU A 262 10.71 26.75 11.93
CA LEU A 262 9.70 25.71 12.11
C LEU A 262 8.34 26.27 12.53
N ALA A 263 8.31 27.32 13.36
CA ALA A 263 7.08 28.00 13.74
C ALA A 263 6.43 28.73 12.55
N ASP A 264 7.22 29.42 11.73
CA ASP A 264 6.75 30.13 10.54
C ASP A 264 6.23 29.14 9.47
N LEU A 265 6.92 28.00 9.29
CA LEU A 265 6.45 26.91 8.43
C LEU A 265 5.13 26.32 8.92
N ARG A 266 4.96 26.12 10.24
CA ARG A 266 3.70 25.66 10.82
C ARG A 266 2.57 26.67 10.60
N ALA A 267 2.85 27.96 10.74
CA ALA A 267 1.85 29.02 10.46
C ALA A 267 1.43 29.03 8.98
N THR A 268 2.37 28.76 8.08
CA THR A 268 2.15 28.71 6.63
C THR A 268 1.41 27.45 6.19
N TYR A 269 1.79 26.30 6.76
CA TYR A 269 1.20 24.99 6.49
C TYR A 269 0.69 24.33 7.79
N PRO A 270 -0.51 24.71 8.27
CA PRO A 270 -1.03 24.24 9.56
C PRO A 270 -1.10 22.72 9.71
N ASN A 271 -1.30 21.99 8.62
CA ASN A 271 -1.49 20.54 8.62
C ASN A 271 -0.25 19.73 8.20
N ALA A 272 0.83 20.35 7.73
CA ALA A 272 1.96 19.63 7.17
C ALA A 272 2.73 18.82 8.23
N GLN A 273 3.33 17.70 7.83
CA GLN A 273 4.37 17.03 8.60
C GLN A 273 5.71 17.73 8.35
N LEU A 274 6.35 18.25 9.39
CA LEU A 274 7.64 18.93 9.29
C LEU A 274 8.76 17.96 9.69
N PHE A 275 9.75 17.78 8.84
CA PHE A 275 10.90 16.90 9.08
C PHE A 275 12.18 17.71 9.07
N ALA A 276 12.78 17.90 10.24
CA ALA A 276 14.12 18.47 10.38
C ALA A 276 15.14 17.33 10.27
N VAL A 277 15.86 17.29 9.15
CA VAL A 277 16.80 16.23 8.83
C VAL A 277 18.16 16.55 9.42
N GLN A 278 18.77 15.56 10.08
CA GLN A 278 20.17 15.66 10.48
C GLN A 278 21.04 15.88 9.23
N THR A 279 21.73 17.01 9.19
CA THR A 279 22.60 17.37 8.06
C THR A 279 23.66 16.31 7.80
N LEU A 280 23.98 16.07 6.53
CA LEU A 280 24.95 15.03 6.14
C LEU A 280 26.36 15.30 6.67
N LYS A 281 26.78 16.57 6.72
CA LYS A 281 28.03 16.99 7.36
C LYS A 281 27.97 17.01 8.90
N LYS A 282 26.88 16.53 9.50
CA LYS A 282 26.68 16.45 10.97
C LYS A 282 26.91 17.80 11.66
N ARG A 283 26.50 18.90 11.01
CA ARG A 283 26.55 20.26 11.55
C ARG A 283 25.24 20.57 12.28
N TYR A 284 25.36 21.27 13.41
CA TYR A 284 24.24 21.73 14.23
C TYR A 284 23.23 20.64 14.61
N VAL A 285 23.71 19.40 14.83
CA VAL A 285 22.88 18.23 15.14
C VAL A 285 22.10 18.44 16.44
N THR A 286 22.80 18.88 17.49
CA THR A 286 22.24 19.14 18.81
C THR A 286 21.23 20.27 18.77
N GLU A 287 21.56 21.34 18.05
CA GLU A 287 20.74 22.54 17.90
C GLU A 287 19.45 22.26 17.12
N THR A 288 19.55 21.48 16.03
CA THR A 288 18.40 21.06 15.23
C THR A 288 17.46 20.19 16.06
N ARG A 289 18.01 19.20 16.79
CA ARG A 289 17.21 18.35 17.68
C ARG A 289 16.54 19.18 18.78
N ALA A 290 17.26 20.12 19.39
CA ALA A 290 16.72 21.00 20.43
C ALA A 290 15.64 21.97 19.89
N ALA A 291 15.73 22.41 18.64
CA ALA A 291 14.69 23.21 18.00
C ALA A 291 13.41 22.41 17.76
N VAL A 292 13.54 21.15 17.28
CA VAL A 292 12.40 20.24 17.14
C VAL A 292 11.74 19.97 18.49
N THR A 293 12.52 19.62 19.52
CA THR A 293 12.02 19.39 20.88
C THR A 293 11.29 20.63 21.41
N ALA A 294 11.84 21.82 21.24
CA ALA A 294 11.18 23.06 21.69
C ALA A 294 9.82 23.29 21.00
N ARG A 295 9.68 22.92 19.72
CA ARG A 295 8.39 23.01 19.01
C ARG A 295 7.40 21.93 19.46
N ALA A 296 7.88 20.71 19.68
CA ALA A 296 7.06 19.62 20.20
C ALA A 296 6.54 19.92 21.63
N ASP A 297 7.41 20.44 22.50
CA ASP A 297 7.05 20.86 23.87
C ASP A 297 6.06 22.03 23.87
N ALA A 298 6.10 22.87 22.83
CA ALA A 298 5.11 23.94 22.58
C ALA A 298 3.80 23.42 21.95
N GLY A 299 3.62 22.10 21.80
CA GLY A 299 2.38 21.46 21.37
C GLY A 299 2.32 21.09 19.88
N ASP A 300 3.37 21.30 19.10
CA ASP A 300 3.41 20.88 17.69
C ASP A 300 3.72 19.38 17.59
N SER A 301 2.70 18.53 17.53
CA SER A 301 2.85 17.07 17.41
C SER A 301 3.27 16.58 16.02
N ARG A 302 3.38 17.47 15.04
CA ARG A 302 3.68 17.15 13.62
C ARG A 302 5.04 17.67 13.18
N VAL A 303 5.96 17.87 14.13
CA VAL A 303 7.37 18.19 13.88
C VAL A 303 8.26 17.03 14.31
N HIS A 304 9.15 16.59 13.42
CA HIS A 304 9.93 15.37 13.58
C HIS A 304 11.39 15.66 13.32
N TYR A 305 12.25 15.09 14.16
CA TYR A 305 13.68 15.03 13.90
C TYR A 305 13.99 13.72 13.19
N VAL A 306 14.71 13.78 12.06
CA VAL A 306 15.15 12.59 11.31
C VAL A 306 16.63 12.37 11.53
N ASP A 307 16.94 11.32 12.28
CA ASP A 307 18.31 10.87 12.52
C ASP A 307 18.84 10.10 11.30
N THR A 308 19.86 10.65 10.66
CA THR A 308 20.48 10.11 9.44
C THR A 308 21.80 9.40 9.72
N THR A 309 22.11 9.14 10.99
CA THR A 309 23.36 8.50 11.40
C THR A 309 23.50 7.13 10.75
N GLY A 310 24.65 6.89 10.09
CA GLY A 310 24.94 5.64 9.39
C GLY A 310 24.11 5.41 8.13
N TRP A 311 23.42 6.44 7.61
CA TRP A 311 22.68 6.30 6.35
C TRP A 311 23.60 6.27 5.14
N LEU A 312 24.65 7.10 5.15
CA LEU A 312 25.67 7.17 4.11
C LEU A 312 27.04 6.81 4.67
N THR A 313 27.91 6.31 3.79
CA THR A 313 29.28 5.90 4.05
C THR A 313 30.22 6.88 3.35
N ASP A 314 31.06 7.55 4.15
CA ASP A 314 32.05 8.51 3.65
C ASP A 314 32.93 7.86 2.56
N GLY A 315 33.30 8.66 1.55
CA GLY A 315 34.02 8.23 0.36
C GLY A 315 33.14 7.48 -0.65
N THR A 316 32.46 6.40 -0.24
CA THR A 316 31.69 5.55 -1.16
C THR A 316 30.43 6.23 -1.68
N ASP A 317 29.69 6.90 -0.80
CA ASP A 317 28.40 7.50 -1.12
C ASP A 317 28.50 9.00 -1.46
N TYR A 318 29.72 9.55 -1.58
CA TYR A 318 29.97 10.98 -1.77
C TYR A 318 30.91 11.25 -2.93
N GLU A 319 30.62 12.32 -3.68
CA GLU A 319 31.43 12.77 -4.82
C GLU A 319 32.68 13.53 -4.35
N ASP A 320 32.56 14.31 -3.27
CA ASP A 320 33.64 15.11 -2.68
C ASP A 320 34.19 14.52 -1.37
N GLY A 321 33.98 13.22 -1.17
CA GLY A 321 34.43 12.47 0.00
C GLY A 321 33.48 12.48 1.20
N ASN A 322 32.89 13.62 1.59
CA ASN A 322 32.00 13.64 2.76
C ASN A 322 30.95 14.78 2.81
N GLY A 323 30.75 15.53 1.72
CA GLY A 323 29.85 16.66 1.68
C GLY A 323 28.64 16.47 0.78
N HIS A 324 28.89 16.26 -0.50
CA HIS A 324 27.90 16.13 -1.55
C HIS A 324 27.78 14.66 -1.95
N PRO A 325 26.63 14.01 -1.69
CA PRO A 325 26.41 12.63 -2.10
C PRO A 325 26.56 12.49 -3.61
N ASN A 326 27.13 11.38 -4.07
CA ASN A 326 27.00 10.97 -5.47
C ASN A 326 25.60 10.40 -5.73
N GLU A 327 25.30 9.96 -6.95
CA GLU A 327 24.00 9.43 -7.35
C GLU A 327 23.57 8.22 -6.50
N ALA A 328 24.53 7.35 -6.15
CA ALA A 328 24.29 6.20 -5.30
C ALA A 328 23.95 6.63 -3.86
N GLY A 329 24.69 7.61 -3.32
CA GLY A 329 24.43 8.20 -2.02
C GLY A 329 23.05 8.88 -1.96
N HIS A 330 22.70 9.69 -2.95
CA HIS A 330 21.36 10.29 -3.04
C HIS A 330 20.25 9.23 -3.12
N THR A 331 20.45 8.16 -3.88
CA THR A 331 19.51 7.04 -3.97
C THR A 331 19.36 6.32 -2.63
N LYS A 332 20.48 6.00 -1.96
CA LYS A 332 20.50 5.39 -0.63
C LYS A 332 19.79 6.26 0.41
N PHE A 333 20.01 7.57 0.35
CA PHE A 333 19.35 8.52 1.24
C PHE A 333 17.83 8.56 1.00
N ALA A 334 17.40 8.66 -0.27
CA ALA A 334 15.99 8.66 -0.62
C ALA A 334 15.26 7.36 -0.22
N ASN A 335 15.91 6.20 -0.41
CA ASN A 335 15.39 4.89 0.01
C ASN A 335 15.14 4.80 1.53
N ARG A 336 15.92 5.53 2.33
CA ARG A 336 15.76 5.58 3.78
C ARG A 336 14.79 6.67 4.22
N LEU A 337 14.76 7.80 3.52
CA LEU A 337 13.91 8.93 3.85
C LEU A 337 12.44 8.70 3.49
N ALA A 338 12.15 8.13 2.31
CA ALA A 338 10.77 7.96 1.84
C ALA A 338 9.89 7.17 2.85
N PRO A 339 10.34 6.03 3.42
CA PRO A 339 9.56 5.32 4.44
C PRO A 339 9.29 6.15 5.70
N VAL A 340 10.24 6.99 6.11
CA VAL A 340 10.08 7.88 7.29
C VAL A 340 8.97 8.90 7.05
N ILE A 341 8.91 9.47 5.85
CA ILE A 341 7.88 10.44 5.47
C ILE A 341 6.52 9.75 5.30
N ALA A 342 6.47 8.64 4.55
CA ALA A 342 5.25 7.88 4.28
C ALA A 342 4.52 7.48 5.58
N ALA A 343 5.26 7.01 6.57
CA ALA A 343 4.72 6.60 7.87
C ALA A 343 3.97 7.72 8.61
N ARG A 344 4.29 9.00 8.35
CA ARG A 344 3.63 10.16 9.01
C ARG A 344 2.59 10.85 8.12
N LEU A 345 2.62 10.62 6.81
CA LEU A 345 1.59 11.09 5.89
C LEU A 345 0.30 10.24 5.93
N GLY A 346 0.25 9.23 6.81
CA GLY A 346 -0.96 8.45 7.07
C GLY A 346 -1.30 7.48 5.93
N ASP A 347 -0.29 7.04 5.18
CA ASP A 347 -0.44 6.09 4.08
C ASP A 347 0.02 4.69 4.51
N PRO A 348 -0.89 3.73 4.74
CA PRO A 348 -0.51 2.33 4.90
C PRO A 348 -0.13 1.66 3.58
N ALA A 349 -0.13 2.40 2.45
CA ALA A 349 -0.19 1.83 1.10
C ALA A 349 0.90 2.31 0.11
N SER A 350 1.96 2.99 0.56
CA SER A 350 3.14 3.26 -0.27
C SER A 350 4.43 2.91 0.47
N THR A 351 4.62 1.61 0.71
CA THR A 351 5.98 1.07 0.77
C THR A 351 6.53 1.14 -0.65
N LEU A 352 7.76 1.65 -0.83
CA LEU A 352 8.57 1.29 -2.00
C LEU A 352 8.37 -0.21 -2.22
N ALA A 353 7.88 -0.59 -3.40
CA ALA A 353 7.79 -2.00 -3.77
C ALA A 353 9.16 -2.63 -3.47
N ALA A 354 9.21 -3.60 -2.56
CA ALA A 354 10.48 -4.26 -2.29
C ALA A 354 11.02 -4.82 -3.61
N ALA A 355 12.35 -4.89 -3.75
CA ALA A 355 12.96 -5.42 -4.96
C ALA A 355 12.30 -6.76 -5.36
N PRO A 356 12.15 -7.07 -6.65
CA PRO A 356 11.44 -8.26 -7.11
C PRO A 356 11.86 -9.52 -6.34
N GLY A 357 10.86 -10.23 -5.84
CA GLY A 357 11.03 -11.43 -5.03
C GLY A 357 11.32 -11.21 -3.56
N GLN A 358 11.52 -9.98 -3.04
CA GLN A 358 11.84 -9.76 -1.62
C GLN A 358 10.57 -9.57 -0.75
N PRO A 359 10.64 -9.73 0.58
CA PRO A 359 9.54 -9.36 1.47
C PRO A 359 9.12 -7.90 1.26
N GLY A 360 7.83 -7.68 0.99
CA GLY A 360 7.27 -6.38 0.61
C GLY A 360 7.15 -6.18 -0.90
N ASP A 361 7.49 -7.17 -1.72
CA ASP A 361 7.22 -7.14 -3.16
C ASP A 361 5.69 -7.21 -3.39
N PRO A 362 5.09 -6.18 -4.01
CA PRO A 362 3.64 -6.09 -4.20
C PRO A 362 3.10 -7.16 -5.17
N ASN A 363 3.95 -7.82 -5.96
CA ASN A 363 3.56 -8.89 -6.86
C ASN A 363 3.40 -10.25 -6.16
N ILE A 364 3.83 -10.37 -4.89
CA ILE A 364 3.70 -11.60 -4.12
C ILE A 364 2.42 -11.54 -3.30
N LYS A 365 1.46 -12.39 -3.67
CA LYS A 365 0.21 -12.53 -2.93
C LYS A 365 0.35 -13.60 -1.85
N PHE A 366 0.37 -13.19 -0.60
CA PHE A 366 0.32 -14.08 0.57
C PHE A 366 -1.15 -14.37 0.94
N VAL A 367 -1.52 -15.64 0.99
CA VAL A 367 -2.85 -16.12 1.35
C VAL A 367 -2.80 -16.84 2.69
N GLY A 368 -3.80 -16.56 3.54
CA GLY A 368 -3.82 -16.98 4.93
C GLY A 368 -3.19 -15.96 5.87
N ARG A 369 -2.95 -16.36 7.12
CA ARG A 369 -2.48 -15.45 8.17
C ARG A 369 -0.96 -15.47 8.27
N TRP A 370 -0.36 -14.44 7.69
CA TRP A 370 1.08 -14.21 7.65
C TRP A 370 1.48 -13.04 8.54
N ASP A 371 2.53 -13.24 9.33
CA ASP A 371 3.20 -12.18 10.06
C ASP A 371 4.14 -11.42 9.13
N THR A 372 3.71 -10.23 8.70
CA THR A 372 4.46 -9.40 7.76
C THR A 372 5.09 -8.17 8.41
N ARG A 373 5.16 -8.13 9.74
CA ARG A 373 5.63 -6.94 10.48
C ARG A 373 7.13 -6.71 10.35
N THR A 374 7.89 -7.76 10.03
CA THR A 374 9.34 -7.68 9.76
C THR A 374 9.60 -7.51 8.28
N SER A 375 10.40 -6.50 7.90
CA SER A 375 10.70 -6.17 6.50
C SER A 375 11.62 -7.17 5.78
N THR A 376 12.14 -8.18 6.49
CA THR A 376 13.14 -9.14 5.97
C THR A 376 12.67 -10.59 5.97
N ALA A 377 11.50 -10.88 6.53
CA ALA A 377 10.99 -12.23 6.68
C ALA A 377 9.49 -12.22 6.97
N TYR A 378 8.71 -13.06 6.29
CA TYR A 378 7.28 -13.26 6.59
C TYR A 378 7.02 -14.69 7.05
N THR A 379 6.27 -14.84 8.14
CA THR A 379 6.07 -16.14 8.82
C THR A 379 4.59 -16.51 8.83
N PRO A 380 4.19 -17.67 8.29
CA PRO A 380 2.85 -18.18 8.50
C PRO A 380 2.76 -18.96 9.82
N TYR A 381 1.58 -19.00 10.44
CA TYR A 381 1.37 -19.77 11.69
C TYR A 381 0.24 -20.81 11.61
N TRP A 382 -0.50 -20.85 10.50
CA TRP A 382 -1.67 -21.71 10.35
C TRP A 382 -1.52 -22.64 9.15
N ALA A 383 -2.22 -23.79 9.17
CA ALA A 383 -1.97 -24.93 8.29
C ALA A 383 -2.05 -24.66 6.77
N GLY A 384 -2.96 -23.77 6.35
CA GLY A 384 -3.27 -23.56 4.93
C GLY A 384 -2.65 -22.33 4.30
N ALA A 385 -1.62 -21.75 4.93
CA ALA A 385 -0.99 -20.55 4.40
C ALA A 385 -0.09 -20.85 3.19
N TYR A 386 -0.20 -20.03 2.15
CA TYR A 386 0.64 -20.13 0.95
C TYR A 386 0.88 -18.75 0.35
N TYR A 387 1.74 -18.68 -0.66
CA TYR A 387 1.86 -17.50 -1.50
C TYR A 387 1.97 -17.84 -2.97
N ARG A 388 1.60 -16.88 -3.82
CA ARG A 388 1.67 -16.95 -5.28
C ARG A 388 2.41 -15.72 -5.82
N VAL A 389 3.21 -15.93 -6.86
CA VAL A 389 3.95 -14.87 -7.56
C VAL A 389 4.23 -15.30 -8.99
N GLY A 390 4.18 -14.36 -9.93
CA GLY A 390 4.72 -14.53 -11.27
C GLY A 390 6.15 -14.02 -11.34
N PHE A 391 7.02 -14.67 -12.11
CA PHE A 391 8.40 -14.23 -12.33
C PHE A 391 8.80 -14.37 -13.80
N THR A 392 9.67 -13.49 -14.28
CA THR A 392 10.32 -13.61 -15.58
C THR A 392 11.64 -14.37 -15.48
N GLY A 393 12.16 -14.87 -16.59
CA GLY A 393 13.46 -15.54 -16.64
C GLY A 393 13.32 -17.05 -16.83
N ARG A 394 14.31 -17.80 -16.36
CA ARG A 394 14.45 -19.26 -16.53
C ARG A 394 14.68 -19.98 -15.21
N THR A 395 15.17 -19.30 -14.19
CA THR A 395 15.42 -19.89 -12.87
C THR A 395 14.82 -19.06 -11.72
N VAL A 396 14.45 -19.76 -10.66
CA VAL A 396 13.98 -19.22 -9.38
C VAL A 396 14.47 -20.10 -8.23
N GLN A 397 14.92 -19.45 -7.16
CA GLN A 397 15.31 -20.08 -5.90
C GLN A 397 14.59 -19.40 -4.73
N LEU A 398 14.34 -20.14 -3.66
CA LEU A 398 13.64 -19.66 -2.47
C LEU A 398 14.59 -19.59 -1.27
N LYS A 399 14.65 -18.44 -0.60
CA LYS A 399 15.43 -18.25 0.63
C LYS A 399 14.62 -18.69 1.86
N GLN A 400 15.21 -19.59 2.62
CA GLN A 400 14.74 -20.12 3.90
C GLN A 400 15.77 -19.83 5.01
N ARG A 401 15.29 -19.41 6.18
CA ARG A 401 16.16 -19.08 7.33
C ARG A 401 16.69 -20.34 8.01
N GLY A 402 15.80 -21.29 8.26
CA GLY A 402 16.10 -22.56 8.91
C GLY A 402 15.64 -23.75 8.08
N THR A 403 15.80 -24.93 8.64
CA THR A 403 15.30 -26.18 8.08
C THR A 403 13.79 -26.21 8.07
N ILE A 404 13.19 -26.58 6.94
CA ILE A 404 11.74 -26.60 6.76
C ILE A 404 11.31 -27.50 5.60
N ASP A 405 10.11 -28.07 5.73
CA ASP A 405 9.43 -28.82 4.70
C ASP A 405 8.40 -27.94 3.96
N PHE A 406 8.40 -27.96 2.62
CA PHE A 406 7.41 -27.23 1.83
C PHE A 406 7.11 -27.90 0.48
N TRP A 407 5.98 -27.50 -0.11
CA TRP A 407 5.59 -27.85 -1.46
C TRP A 407 5.72 -26.63 -2.36
N ALA A 408 6.22 -26.83 -3.58
CA ALA A 408 6.24 -25.80 -4.60
C ALA A 408 5.66 -26.32 -5.93
N ARG A 409 4.98 -25.43 -6.64
CA ARG A 409 4.49 -25.66 -8.00
C ARG A 409 4.97 -24.54 -8.90
N ILE A 410 5.56 -24.91 -10.04
CA ILE A 410 5.90 -24.00 -11.13
C ILE A 410 4.86 -24.17 -12.23
N ASP A 411 4.28 -23.07 -12.70
CA ASP A 411 3.24 -23.03 -13.73
C ASP A 411 2.10 -24.02 -13.43
N ASN A 412 1.61 -24.69 -14.48
CA ASN A 412 0.66 -25.78 -14.36
C ASN A 412 1.33 -27.14 -14.14
N GLY A 413 2.64 -27.17 -13.88
CA GLY A 413 3.43 -28.38 -13.69
C GLY A 413 3.08 -29.17 -12.41
N PRO A 414 3.76 -30.30 -12.18
CA PRO A 414 3.57 -31.10 -10.98
C PRO A 414 4.01 -30.34 -9.75
N VAL A 415 3.34 -30.60 -8.63
CA VAL A 415 3.75 -30.06 -7.33
C VAL A 415 4.85 -30.96 -6.77
N LYS A 416 5.95 -30.34 -6.34
CA LYS A 416 7.12 -31.02 -5.80
C LYS A 416 7.26 -30.76 -4.30
N PHE A 417 7.58 -31.81 -3.55
CA PHE A 417 7.94 -31.73 -2.13
C PHE A 417 9.43 -31.42 -1.97
N TYR A 418 9.74 -30.54 -1.02
CA TYR A 418 11.08 -30.21 -0.58
C TYR A 418 11.15 -30.54 0.92
N ASP A 419 11.95 -31.56 1.23
CA ASP A 419 12.08 -32.15 2.57
C ASP A 419 13.38 -31.66 3.22
N ASP A 420 13.29 -31.20 4.47
CA ASP A 420 14.42 -30.83 5.33
C ASP A 420 15.37 -29.78 4.70
N VAL A 421 14.85 -28.86 3.88
CA VAL A 421 15.64 -27.88 3.13
C VAL A 421 15.87 -26.58 3.92
N LYS A 422 16.98 -25.87 3.64
CA LYS A 422 17.35 -24.59 4.27
C LYS A 422 18.19 -23.72 3.34
N GLY A 423 18.37 -22.44 3.70
CA GLY A 423 19.19 -21.52 2.93
C GLY A 423 18.55 -21.17 1.58
N THR A 424 19.34 -21.10 0.51
CA THR A 424 18.80 -20.81 -0.82
C THR A 424 18.49 -22.11 -1.56
N VAL A 425 17.21 -22.43 -1.68
CA VAL A 425 16.70 -23.69 -2.24
C VAL A 425 16.39 -23.50 -3.73
N ASN A 426 17.09 -24.23 -4.60
CA ASN A 426 16.85 -24.15 -6.03
C ASN A 426 15.55 -24.89 -6.42
N LEU A 427 14.56 -24.16 -6.92
CA LEU A 427 13.27 -24.71 -7.33
C LEU A 427 13.23 -25.13 -8.81
N THR A 428 14.24 -24.73 -9.58
CA THR A 428 14.38 -24.93 -11.03
C THR A 428 15.79 -25.44 -11.35
N PRO A 429 16.16 -26.65 -10.87
CA PRO A 429 17.50 -27.21 -11.09
C PRO A 429 17.83 -27.43 -12.57
N SER A 430 16.80 -27.59 -13.40
CA SER A 430 16.90 -27.45 -14.85
C SER A 430 16.25 -26.13 -15.26
N PRO A 431 16.96 -25.24 -15.99
CA PRO A 431 16.38 -23.95 -16.40
C PRO A 431 15.13 -24.14 -17.25
N LEU A 432 14.10 -23.36 -16.97
CA LEU A 432 12.87 -23.29 -17.75
C LEU A 432 13.13 -22.66 -19.13
N SER A 433 12.14 -22.69 -20.01
CA SER A 433 12.11 -21.81 -21.19
C SER A 433 12.20 -20.34 -20.74
N ALA A 434 12.72 -19.45 -21.58
CA ALA A 434 12.66 -18.02 -21.26
C ALA A 434 11.21 -17.53 -21.36
N GLY A 435 10.72 -16.81 -20.36
CA GLY A 435 9.39 -16.23 -20.39
C GLY A 435 8.85 -15.87 -19.02
N ASN A 436 7.52 -15.84 -18.93
CA ASN A 436 6.78 -15.61 -17.70
C ASN A 436 6.37 -16.96 -17.11
N HIS A 437 6.65 -17.14 -15.82
CA HIS A 437 6.33 -18.33 -15.06
C HIS A 437 5.57 -17.97 -13.80
N THR A 438 4.80 -18.90 -13.23
CA THR A 438 4.18 -18.74 -11.92
C THR A 438 4.79 -19.68 -10.90
N LEU A 439 4.87 -19.22 -9.66
CA LEU A 439 5.30 -19.99 -8.50
C LEU A 439 4.22 -19.93 -7.43
N GLN A 440 3.85 -21.09 -6.90
CA GLN A 440 3.07 -21.23 -5.67
C GLN A 440 3.87 -22.06 -4.67
N VAL A 441 3.91 -21.60 -3.42
CA VAL A 441 4.57 -22.33 -2.32
C VAL A 441 3.67 -22.38 -1.10
N ASN A 442 3.56 -23.56 -0.50
CA ASN A 442 2.90 -23.77 0.78
C ASN A 442 3.78 -24.63 1.69
N TYR A 443 3.85 -24.27 2.96
CA TYR A 443 4.67 -24.97 3.94
C TYR A 443 3.93 -26.21 4.48
N GLN A 444 4.68 -27.26 4.81
CA GLN A 444 4.11 -28.51 5.31
C GLN A 444 3.82 -28.39 6.81
N VAL A 445 2.56 -28.65 7.19
CA VAL A 445 2.12 -28.66 8.59
C VAL A 445 1.96 -30.08 9.11
N VAL A 446 2.45 -30.28 10.33
CA VAL A 446 2.36 -31.52 11.10
C VAL A 446 1.70 -31.19 12.44
N ALA A 447 0.55 -31.83 12.71
CA ALA A 447 -0.22 -31.66 13.95
C ALA A 447 -0.62 -30.20 14.30
N GLY A 448 -0.75 -29.32 13.31
CA GLY A 448 -1.13 -27.92 13.52
C GLY A 448 0.03 -26.96 13.79
N SER A 449 1.27 -27.40 13.59
CA SER A 449 2.46 -26.54 13.51
C SER A 449 3.32 -26.93 12.32
N TYR A 450 4.31 -26.10 11.98
CA TYR A 450 5.32 -26.44 10.98
C TYR A 450 6.38 -27.35 11.60
N ARG A 451 6.80 -28.37 10.85
CA ARG A 451 8.01 -29.12 11.19
C ARG A 451 9.22 -28.30 10.72
N GLY A 452 9.74 -27.44 11.59
CA GLY A 452 10.87 -26.56 11.29
C GLY A 452 10.47 -25.08 11.23
N ASP A 453 11.25 -24.30 10.49
CA ASP A 453 11.17 -22.84 10.43
C ASP A 453 10.48 -22.35 9.16
N ALA A 454 9.14 -22.32 9.17
CA ALA A 454 8.37 -21.80 8.05
C ALA A 454 8.53 -20.29 7.92
N VAL A 455 9.26 -19.82 6.91
CA VAL A 455 9.51 -18.40 6.70
C VAL A 455 9.86 -18.05 5.27
N PHE A 456 9.21 -17.04 4.72
CA PHE A 456 9.58 -16.46 3.44
C PHE A 456 10.62 -15.35 3.64
N GLN A 457 11.85 -15.53 3.14
CA GLN A 457 12.90 -14.49 3.15
C GLN A 457 13.20 -13.89 1.77
N GLY A 458 12.47 -14.31 0.75
CA GLY A 458 12.60 -13.80 -0.60
C GLY A 458 12.99 -14.85 -1.63
N LEU A 459 12.97 -14.42 -2.89
CA LEU A 459 13.37 -15.19 -4.05
C LEU A 459 14.72 -14.71 -4.58
N VAL A 460 15.44 -15.61 -5.24
CA VAL A 460 16.57 -15.29 -6.11
C VAL A 460 16.12 -15.59 -7.53
N LEU A 461 16.16 -14.57 -8.38
CA LEU A 461 15.80 -14.63 -9.79
C LEU A 461 17.05 -14.44 -10.66
N ASP A 462 16.93 -14.76 -11.95
CA ASP A 462 17.97 -14.45 -12.94
C ASP A 462 18.29 -12.94 -12.97
N SER A 463 19.49 -12.58 -13.46
CA SER A 463 19.85 -11.17 -13.62
C SER A 463 18.88 -10.45 -14.57
N GLY A 464 18.31 -9.33 -14.12
CA GLY A 464 17.32 -8.56 -14.88
C GLY A 464 15.90 -9.14 -14.88
N ALA A 465 15.68 -10.31 -14.26
CA ALA A 465 14.35 -10.83 -14.06
C ALA A 465 13.56 -10.02 -13.03
N THR A 466 12.23 -10.03 -13.17
CA THR A 466 11.31 -9.31 -12.30
C THR A 466 10.13 -10.20 -11.91
N THR A 467 9.31 -9.73 -10.98
CA THR A 467 8.05 -10.35 -10.59
C THR A 467 6.86 -9.65 -11.24
N PHE A 468 5.74 -10.36 -11.31
CA PHE A 468 4.43 -9.83 -11.71
C PHE A 468 3.33 -10.53 -10.90
N ALA A 469 2.21 -9.86 -10.66
CA ALA A 469 1.08 -10.46 -9.99
C ALA A 469 0.40 -11.50 -10.91
N PRO A 470 0.35 -12.80 -10.54
CA PRO A 470 -0.34 -13.79 -11.35
C PRO A 470 -1.86 -13.61 -11.22
N SER A 471 -2.62 -14.13 -12.19
CA SER A 471 -4.08 -14.20 -12.05
C SER A 471 -4.43 -14.95 -10.76
N ALA A 472 -5.26 -14.33 -9.93
CA ALA A 472 -5.62 -14.84 -8.62
C ALA A 472 -7.15 -14.88 -8.51
N PRO A 473 -7.71 -15.91 -7.85
CA PRO A 473 -9.13 -15.94 -7.57
C PRO A 473 -9.67 -14.68 -6.88
N GLY A 474 -10.86 -14.25 -7.30
CA GLY A 474 -11.55 -13.10 -6.72
C GLY A 474 -12.32 -13.38 -5.43
N LYS A 475 -12.42 -14.65 -5.02
CA LYS A 475 -13.11 -15.08 -3.79
C LYS A 475 -12.17 -15.86 -2.87
N LEU A 476 -12.40 -15.79 -1.56
CA LEU A 476 -11.64 -16.51 -0.53
C LEU A 476 -12.57 -17.32 0.38
N ILE A 477 -12.18 -18.56 0.69
CA ILE A 477 -12.86 -19.44 1.67
C ILE A 477 -11.92 -19.72 2.84
N GLU A 478 -12.36 -19.43 4.07
CA GLU A 478 -11.62 -19.76 5.29
C GLU A 478 -12.20 -21.03 5.95
N PHE A 479 -11.36 -22.03 6.18
CA PHE A 479 -11.73 -23.29 6.83
C PHE A 479 -11.21 -23.29 8.27
N VAL A 480 -12.12 -23.29 9.24
CA VAL A 480 -11.81 -23.26 10.68
C VAL A 480 -12.05 -24.64 11.26
N GLY A 481 -11.05 -25.23 11.92
CA GLY A 481 -11.22 -26.60 12.42
C GLY A 481 -10.09 -27.19 13.24
N ASP A 482 -10.18 -28.49 13.44
CA ASP A 482 -9.22 -29.30 14.20
C ASP A 482 -8.28 -30.10 13.26
N SER A 483 -7.75 -31.23 13.73
CA SER A 483 -6.89 -32.15 12.97
C SER A 483 -7.48 -32.61 11.64
N ILE A 484 -8.81 -32.72 11.53
CA ILE A 484 -9.47 -33.09 10.28
C ILE A 484 -9.30 -31.96 9.24
N THR A 485 -9.38 -30.70 9.67
CA THR A 485 -9.21 -29.55 8.77
C THR A 485 -7.74 -29.29 8.43
N VAL A 486 -6.81 -29.68 9.30
CA VAL A 486 -5.37 -29.74 8.99
C VAL A 486 -5.04 -30.86 7.99
N GLY A 487 -5.89 -31.88 7.85
CA GLY A 487 -5.64 -33.05 7.00
C GLY A 487 -4.75 -34.10 7.67
N THR A 488 -4.79 -34.24 8.99
CA THR A 488 -4.07 -35.30 9.71
C THR A 488 -4.39 -36.66 9.11
N THR A 489 -3.38 -37.50 8.92
CA THR A 489 -3.41 -38.81 8.23
C THR A 489 -3.62 -38.80 6.71
N SER A 490 -3.90 -37.65 6.10
CA SER A 490 -3.84 -37.53 4.63
C SER A 490 -2.39 -37.46 4.14
N SER A 491 -2.12 -37.89 2.91
CA SER A 491 -0.77 -38.09 2.38
C SER A 491 0.07 -36.82 2.26
N GLN A 492 -0.57 -35.65 2.17
CA GLN A 492 0.10 -34.34 2.05
C GLN A 492 -0.50 -33.31 3.03
N ASN A 493 -1.05 -33.78 4.16
CA ASN A 493 -1.66 -32.94 5.20
C ASN A 493 -2.60 -31.87 4.62
N ALA A 494 -2.32 -30.59 4.88
CA ALA A 494 -3.16 -29.46 4.52
C ALA A 494 -3.51 -29.41 3.02
N ARG A 495 -2.60 -29.88 2.15
CA ARG A 495 -2.73 -29.85 0.69
C ARG A 495 -3.74 -30.86 0.14
N THR A 496 -3.89 -31.98 0.82
CA THR A 496 -4.86 -33.05 0.49
C THR A 496 -6.08 -33.01 1.40
N ALA A 497 -6.13 -32.08 2.35
CA ALA A 497 -7.30 -31.82 3.17
C ALA A 497 -8.45 -31.24 2.36
N TYR A 498 -9.67 -31.53 2.78
CA TYR A 498 -10.90 -31.11 2.09
C TYR A 498 -10.96 -29.60 1.82
N GLY A 499 -10.46 -28.76 2.73
CA GLY A 499 -10.45 -27.30 2.54
C GLY A 499 -9.62 -26.86 1.35
N TRP A 500 -8.44 -27.45 1.17
CA TRP A 500 -7.56 -27.17 0.02
C TRP A 500 -8.18 -27.70 -1.28
N LEU A 501 -8.69 -28.94 -1.24
CA LEU A 501 -9.34 -29.57 -2.40
C LEU A 501 -10.55 -28.76 -2.90
N ILE A 502 -11.39 -28.25 -1.98
CA ILE A 502 -12.54 -27.41 -2.32
C ILE A 502 -12.08 -26.09 -2.94
N GLY A 503 -11.11 -25.42 -2.33
CA GLY A 503 -10.63 -24.13 -2.83
C GLY A 503 -10.04 -24.22 -4.22
N GLU A 504 -9.18 -25.22 -4.47
CA GLU A 504 -8.63 -25.46 -5.82
C GLU A 504 -9.72 -25.85 -6.82
N ARG A 505 -10.71 -26.67 -6.43
CA ARG A 505 -11.82 -27.07 -7.30
C ARG A 505 -12.72 -25.91 -7.70
N LEU A 506 -13.04 -25.03 -6.75
CA LEU A 506 -13.89 -23.87 -7.00
C LEU A 506 -13.13 -22.71 -7.63
N GLY A 507 -11.80 -22.79 -7.74
CA GLY A 507 -10.99 -21.68 -8.20
C GLY A 507 -11.12 -20.47 -7.27
N THR A 508 -11.09 -20.70 -5.96
CA THR A 508 -11.07 -19.67 -4.91
C THR A 508 -9.72 -19.66 -4.20
N GLU A 509 -9.33 -18.52 -3.63
CA GLU A 509 -8.31 -18.56 -2.59
C GLU A 509 -8.86 -19.33 -1.39
N HIS A 510 -7.99 -19.98 -0.64
CA HIS A 510 -8.38 -20.75 0.53
C HIS A 510 -7.33 -20.67 1.62
N THR A 511 -7.75 -20.87 2.86
CA THR A 511 -6.82 -20.99 3.99
C THR A 511 -7.46 -21.83 5.09
N GLN A 512 -6.65 -22.55 5.85
CA GLN A 512 -7.10 -23.33 7.01
C GLN A 512 -6.60 -22.66 8.29
N ILE A 513 -7.54 -22.21 9.13
CA ILE A 513 -7.31 -21.75 10.50
C ILE A 513 -7.61 -22.93 11.41
N ALA A 514 -6.69 -23.89 11.42
CA ALA A 514 -6.88 -25.16 12.08
C ALA A 514 -5.61 -25.65 12.79
N GLN A 515 -5.81 -26.42 13.87
CA GLN A 515 -4.75 -27.00 14.68
C GLN A 515 -5.11 -28.43 15.11
N GLY A 516 -4.13 -29.34 15.07
CA GLY A 516 -4.33 -30.74 15.47
C GLY A 516 -4.72 -30.84 16.95
N GLY A 517 -5.71 -31.68 17.25
CA GLY A 517 -6.19 -31.91 18.62
C GLY A 517 -6.91 -30.72 19.27
N ALA A 518 -7.14 -29.64 18.53
CA ALA A 518 -7.73 -28.44 19.12
C ALA A 518 -9.23 -28.60 19.37
N CYS A 519 -9.71 -27.94 20.42
CA CYS A 519 -11.11 -27.87 20.82
C CYS A 519 -11.75 -26.58 20.31
N LEU A 520 -13.08 -26.48 20.36
CA LEU A 520 -13.75 -25.19 20.31
C LEU A 520 -13.53 -24.42 21.62
N VAL A 521 -13.74 -25.11 22.75
CA VAL A 521 -13.62 -24.56 24.10
C VAL A 521 -12.24 -24.86 24.67
N ALA A 522 -11.55 -23.84 25.19
CA ALA A 522 -10.30 -24.06 25.90
C ALA A 522 -10.57 -24.84 27.19
N ALA A 523 -9.86 -25.95 27.41
CA ALA A 523 -10.05 -26.83 28.55
C ALA A 523 -8.88 -26.73 29.54
N ALA A 524 -9.14 -27.10 30.81
CA ALA A 524 -8.17 -26.97 31.90
C ALA A 524 -6.96 -27.90 31.76
N ASP A 525 -7.11 -28.99 31.02
CA ASP A 525 -6.05 -29.95 30.70
C ASP A 525 -5.16 -29.50 29.52
N GLY A 526 -5.37 -28.29 29.01
CA GLY A 526 -4.54 -27.69 27.98
C GLY A 526 -5.09 -27.80 26.55
N CYS A 527 -6.32 -28.32 26.35
CA CYS A 527 -6.90 -28.28 25.01
C CYS A 527 -7.01 -26.84 24.48
N VAL A 528 -6.44 -26.59 23.29
CA VAL A 528 -6.43 -25.27 22.66
C VAL A 528 -7.84 -24.94 22.16
N GLY A 529 -8.45 -23.87 22.69
CA GLY A 529 -9.79 -23.44 22.29
C GLY A 529 -9.79 -22.47 21.10
N LEU A 530 -10.20 -22.94 19.93
CA LEU A 530 -10.27 -22.16 18.68
C LEU A 530 -11.23 -20.97 18.77
N GLU A 531 -12.23 -21.00 19.65
CA GLU A 531 -13.06 -19.82 19.91
C GLU A 531 -12.21 -18.61 20.32
N ARG A 532 -11.18 -18.83 21.16
CA ARG A 532 -10.25 -17.78 21.61
C ARG A 532 -9.16 -17.49 20.58
N GLN A 533 -8.68 -18.52 19.89
CA GLN A 533 -7.58 -18.39 18.93
C GLN A 533 -8.02 -17.89 17.55
N PHE A 534 -9.31 -17.90 17.23
CA PHE A 534 -9.82 -17.45 15.93
C PHE A 534 -9.40 -16.03 15.58
N THR A 535 -9.23 -15.12 16.54
CA THR A 535 -8.79 -13.75 16.25
C THR A 535 -7.27 -13.60 16.21
N LYS A 536 -6.50 -14.65 16.47
CA LYS A 536 -5.04 -14.54 16.64
C LYS A 536 -4.27 -14.73 15.34
N LEU A 537 -3.16 -14.01 15.25
CA LEU A 537 -2.16 -14.20 14.21
C LEU A 537 -1.41 -15.53 14.41
N ASN A 538 -0.91 -15.81 15.60
CA ASN A 538 -0.32 -17.09 15.99
C ASN A 538 -1.14 -17.71 17.14
N PRO A 539 -1.68 -18.93 16.99
CA PRO A 539 -2.49 -19.56 18.03
C PRO A 539 -1.70 -20.02 19.26
N ASN A 540 -0.38 -20.16 19.14
CA ASN A 540 0.49 -20.79 20.13
C ASN A 540 1.47 -19.81 20.81
N ALA A 541 1.34 -18.50 20.55
CA ALA A 541 2.19 -17.48 21.15
C ALA A 541 1.42 -16.21 21.47
N ALA A 542 1.93 -15.42 22.41
CA ALA A 542 1.43 -14.07 22.71
C ALA A 542 1.72 -13.14 21.53
N THR A 543 0.84 -13.15 20.54
CA THR A 543 0.91 -12.34 19.32
C THR A 543 -0.28 -11.40 19.24
N PRO A 544 -0.18 -10.29 18.46
CA PRO A 544 -1.34 -9.45 18.21
C PRO A 544 -2.47 -10.24 17.56
N ASP A 545 -3.67 -9.69 17.65
CA ASP A 545 -4.78 -10.17 16.85
C ASP A 545 -4.44 -10.05 15.35
N TRP A 546 -5.04 -10.95 14.57
CA TRP A 546 -5.01 -10.90 13.12
C TRP A 546 -5.71 -9.62 12.63
N ASP A 547 -5.06 -8.95 11.69
CA ASP A 547 -5.65 -7.80 11.00
C ASP A 547 -6.62 -8.29 9.92
N PHE A 548 -7.91 -8.32 10.26
CA PHE A 548 -9.00 -8.72 9.37
C PHE A 548 -9.23 -7.76 8.19
N SER A 549 -8.54 -6.62 8.11
CA SER A 549 -8.55 -5.77 6.91
C SER A 549 -7.70 -6.35 5.77
N ARG A 550 -6.78 -7.27 6.07
CA ARG A 550 -5.87 -7.86 5.08
C ARG A 550 -6.54 -8.76 4.06
N TYR A 551 -7.66 -9.38 4.42
CA TYR A 551 -8.58 -10.04 3.49
C TYR A 551 -9.97 -10.16 4.09
N GLN A 552 -10.98 -10.23 3.23
CA GLN A 552 -12.37 -10.50 3.61
C GLN A 552 -12.78 -11.84 3.01
N ALA A 553 -13.11 -12.81 3.86
CA ALA A 553 -13.58 -14.11 3.40
C ALA A 553 -15.00 -14.00 2.83
N ASN A 554 -15.27 -14.73 1.74
CA ASN A 554 -16.60 -14.85 1.16
C ASN A 554 -17.39 -15.99 1.82
N ALA A 555 -16.68 -17.01 2.31
CA ALA A 555 -17.25 -18.09 3.09
C ALA A 555 -16.32 -18.49 4.24
N VAL A 556 -16.92 -18.91 5.35
CA VAL A 556 -16.22 -19.56 6.47
C VAL A 556 -16.87 -20.90 6.74
N VAL A 557 -16.08 -21.97 6.69
CA VAL A 557 -16.53 -23.34 6.97
C VAL A 557 -15.97 -23.77 8.31
N ILE A 558 -16.83 -24.15 9.25
CA ILE A 558 -16.45 -24.49 10.62
C ILE A 558 -16.69 -25.98 10.87
N ASN A 559 -15.62 -26.71 11.16
CA ASN A 559 -15.66 -28.10 11.59
C ASN A 559 -14.90 -28.26 12.91
N LEU A 560 -15.59 -28.01 14.03
CA LEU A 560 -15.04 -28.02 15.39
C LEU A 560 -16.00 -28.73 16.36
N GLY A 561 -15.42 -29.45 17.32
CA GLY A 561 -16.15 -30.16 18.38
C GLY A 561 -15.77 -31.62 18.56
N THR A 562 -14.95 -32.17 17.66
CA THR A 562 -14.49 -33.57 17.73
C THR A 562 -13.78 -33.87 19.04
N ASN A 563 -12.87 -32.98 19.45
CA ASN A 563 -12.01 -33.17 20.62
C ASN A 563 -12.70 -32.76 21.92
N ASP A 564 -13.59 -31.76 21.92
CA ASP A 564 -14.23 -31.19 23.11
C ASP A 564 -14.89 -32.23 24.03
N VAL A 565 -15.44 -33.33 23.49
CA VAL A 565 -15.98 -34.46 24.30
C VAL A 565 -14.91 -35.11 25.17
N GLY A 566 -13.71 -35.29 24.65
CA GLY A 566 -12.59 -35.92 25.37
C GLY A 566 -12.04 -35.05 26.50
N HIS A 567 -12.36 -33.75 26.49
CA HIS A 567 -11.84 -32.75 27.43
C HIS A 567 -12.90 -32.26 28.44
N GLY A 568 -13.98 -33.02 28.63
CA GLY A 568 -15.00 -32.74 29.64
C GLY A 568 -15.82 -31.47 29.40
N VAL A 569 -15.86 -30.96 28.16
CA VAL A 569 -16.66 -29.78 27.82
C VAL A 569 -18.14 -30.11 27.92
N SER A 570 -18.90 -29.34 28.70
CA SER A 570 -20.35 -29.53 28.79
C SER A 570 -21.07 -29.01 27.54
N SER A 571 -22.26 -29.53 27.27
CA SER A 571 -23.11 -29.05 26.17
C SER A 571 -23.39 -27.54 26.24
N ALA A 572 -23.60 -27.00 27.44
CA ALA A 572 -23.85 -25.57 27.64
C ALA A 572 -22.61 -24.72 27.32
N GLN A 573 -21.42 -25.15 27.75
CA GLN A 573 -20.15 -24.49 27.42
C GLN A 573 -19.91 -24.51 25.91
N PHE A 574 -20.10 -25.67 25.28
CA PHE A 574 -19.91 -25.83 23.85
C PHE A 574 -20.85 -24.91 23.04
N GLN A 575 -22.17 -24.93 23.32
CA GLN A 575 -23.13 -24.08 22.62
C GLN A 575 -22.82 -22.59 22.80
N THR A 576 -22.43 -22.18 24.00
CA THR A 576 -22.04 -20.79 24.30
C THR A 576 -20.82 -20.37 23.49
N ALA A 577 -19.78 -21.21 23.45
CA ALA A 577 -18.58 -20.95 22.69
C ALA A 577 -18.83 -20.96 21.18
N TYR A 578 -19.69 -21.86 20.68
CA TYR A 578 -20.04 -21.92 19.26
C TYR A 578 -20.78 -20.65 18.84
N THR A 579 -21.74 -20.21 19.65
CA THR A 579 -22.45 -18.93 19.45
C THR A 579 -21.48 -17.74 19.48
N SER A 580 -20.46 -17.79 20.35
CA SER A 580 -19.39 -16.77 20.39
C SER A 580 -18.53 -16.78 19.13
N LEU A 581 -18.13 -17.96 18.65
CA LEU A 581 -17.34 -18.11 17.42
C LEU A 581 -18.12 -17.59 16.20
N LEU A 582 -19.41 -17.92 16.06
CA LEU A 582 -20.25 -17.40 14.98
C LEU A 582 -20.29 -15.87 14.96
N ARG A 583 -20.44 -15.24 16.14
CA ARG A 583 -20.40 -13.77 16.26
C ARG A 583 -19.03 -13.19 15.90
N LYS A 584 -17.93 -13.82 16.32
CA LYS A 584 -16.57 -13.40 15.96
C LYS A 584 -16.33 -13.49 14.45
N VAL A 585 -16.78 -14.58 13.81
CA VAL A 585 -16.70 -14.76 12.36
C VAL A 585 -17.53 -13.69 11.64
N ARG A 586 -18.77 -13.45 12.07
CA ARG A 586 -19.62 -12.40 11.47
C ARG A 586 -19.02 -11.00 11.63
N ALA A 587 -18.43 -10.69 12.80
CA ALA A 587 -17.77 -9.42 13.04
C ALA A 587 -16.52 -9.24 12.15
N ALA A 588 -15.73 -10.31 11.98
CA ALA A 588 -14.55 -10.31 11.11
C ALA A 588 -14.90 -10.20 9.62
N TYR A 589 -15.96 -10.89 9.20
CA TYR A 589 -16.39 -11.00 7.81
C TYR A 589 -17.90 -10.72 7.66
N PRO A 590 -18.31 -9.44 7.65
CA PRO A 590 -19.73 -9.07 7.69
C PRO A 590 -20.57 -9.67 6.57
N GLN A 591 -19.97 -9.96 5.42
CA GLN A 591 -20.65 -10.47 4.23
C GLN A 591 -20.50 -11.98 4.01
N ALA A 592 -19.69 -12.69 4.80
CA ALA A 592 -19.40 -14.09 4.55
C ALA A 592 -20.63 -14.99 4.74
N TRP A 593 -20.72 -16.05 3.94
CA TRP A 593 -21.55 -17.21 4.29
C TRP A 593 -20.83 -18.07 5.33
N ILE A 594 -21.51 -18.40 6.42
CA ILE A 594 -20.97 -19.26 7.47
C ILE A 594 -21.61 -20.65 7.34
N PHE A 595 -20.79 -21.68 7.17
CA PHE A 595 -21.19 -23.08 7.10
C PHE A 595 -20.72 -23.80 8.35
N ALA A 596 -21.62 -24.00 9.31
CA ALA A 596 -21.36 -24.80 10.50
C ALA A 596 -21.61 -26.27 10.16
N LEU A 597 -20.54 -27.06 10.04
CA LEU A 597 -20.67 -28.47 9.73
C LEU A 597 -21.12 -29.24 10.98
N GLU A 598 -21.96 -30.25 10.77
CA GLU A 598 -21.96 -31.41 11.63
C GLU A 598 -20.55 -32.01 11.62
N THR A 599 -19.94 -32.18 12.79
CA THR A 599 -18.65 -32.87 12.86
C THR A 599 -18.82 -34.30 12.34
N PHE A 600 -17.86 -34.83 11.59
CA PHE A 600 -17.98 -36.17 10.98
C PHE A 600 -18.11 -37.32 12.00
N ARG A 601 -17.90 -37.03 13.29
CA ARG A 601 -18.08 -37.93 14.44
C ARG A 601 -19.43 -37.72 15.17
N GLY A 602 -20.31 -36.87 14.67
CA GLY A 602 -21.61 -36.56 15.27
C GLY A 602 -21.51 -35.93 16.67
N ARG A 603 -20.43 -35.18 16.95
CA ARG A 603 -20.24 -34.51 18.25
C ARG A 603 -20.94 -33.16 18.28
N TYR A 604 -21.62 -32.90 19.39
CA TYR A 604 -22.33 -31.65 19.72
C TYR A 604 -23.33 -31.16 18.67
N VAL A 605 -23.94 -32.08 17.89
CA VAL A 605 -24.84 -31.73 16.79
C VAL A 605 -26.01 -30.84 17.25
N PRO A 606 -26.75 -31.16 18.33
CA PRO A 606 -27.85 -30.31 18.78
C PRO A 606 -27.39 -28.90 19.19
N GLN A 607 -26.20 -28.79 19.78
CA GLN A 607 -25.65 -27.51 20.24
C GLN A 607 -25.22 -26.63 19.05
N THR A 608 -24.59 -27.23 18.03
CA THR A 608 -24.24 -26.53 16.79
C THR A 608 -25.50 -26.05 16.06
N GLN A 609 -26.51 -26.91 15.92
CA GLN A 609 -27.81 -26.55 15.34
C GLN A 609 -28.50 -25.43 16.12
N ALA A 610 -28.50 -25.50 17.46
CA ALA A 610 -29.08 -24.48 18.31
C ALA A 610 -28.37 -23.13 18.16
N ALA A 611 -27.03 -23.11 18.10
CA ALA A 611 -26.25 -21.89 17.87
C ALA A 611 -26.53 -21.27 16.50
N VAL A 612 -26.59 -22.08 15.44
CA VAL A 612 -26.97 -21.63 14.09
C VAL A 612 -28.39 -21.08 14.09
N LYS A 613 -29.35 -21.81 14.68
CA LYS A 613 -30.74 -21.38 14.77
C LYS A 613 -30.86 -20.04 15.51
N ALA A 614 -30.16 -19.87 16.63
CA ALA A 614 -30.16 -18.62 17.37
C ALA A 614 -29.60 -17.45 16.56
N ALA A 615 -28.54 -17.67 15.75
CA ALA A 615 -28.00 -16.65 14.86
C ALA A 615 -29.01 -16.25 13.77
N VAL A 616 -29.68 -17.23 13.15
CA VAL A 616 -30.70 -17.00 12.11
C VAL A 616 -31.93 -16.29 12.69
N ASP A 617 -32.45 -16.75 13.83
CA ASP A 617 -33.57 -16.11 14.53
C ASP A 617 -33.21 -14.68 14.98
N GLY A 618 -31.93 -14.42 15.25
CA GLY A 618 -31.36 -13.11 15.53
C GLY A 618 -31.13 -12.21 14.30
N GLY A 619 -31.49 -12.67 13.10
CA GLY A 619 -31.44 -11.90 11.85
C GLY A 619 -30.24 -12.18 10.94
N ASP A 620 -29.32 -13.07 11.31
CA ASP A 620 -28.20 -13.45 10.45
C ASP A 620 -28.61 -14.52 9.42
N SER A 621 -29.08 -14.06 8.26
CA SER A 621 -29.52 -14.93 7.16
C SER A 621 -28.38 -15.64 6.41
N ARG A 622 -27.12 -15.37 6.74
CA ARG A 622 -25.94 -15.94 6.06
C ARG A 622 -25.18 -16.94 6.93
N VAL A 623 -25.91 -17.68 7.77
CA VAL A 623 -25.38 -18.82 8.55
C VAL A 623 -26.22 -20.05 8.26
N SER A 624 -25.57 -21.19 8.04
CA SER A 624 -26.25 -22.46 7.76
C SER A 624 -25.58 -23.61 8.48
N PHE A 625 -26.40 -24.54 8.95
CA PHE A 625 -25.95 -25.84 9.42
C PHE A 625 -25.88 -26.79 8.22
N VAL A 626 -24.78 -27.53 8.10
CA VAL A 626 -24.60 -28.54 7.05
C VAL A 626 -24.56 -29.91 7.71
N ASP A 627 -25.60 -30.69 7.42
CA ASP A 627 -25.69 -32.09 7.83
C ASP A 627 -24.65 -32.92 7.06
N THR A 628 -23.77 -33.59 7.79
CA THR A 628 -22.71 -34.45 7.22
C THR A 628 -22.95 -35.93 7.52
N THR A 629 -24.14 -36.28 8.01
CA THR A 629 -24.54 -37.65 8.33
C THR A 629 -24.33 -38.57 7.12
N GLY A 630 -23.63 -39.68 7.35
CA GLY A 630 -23.37 -40.68 6.32
C GLY A 630 -22.47 -40.20 5.18
N TRP A 631 -21.69 -39.13 5.37
CA TRP A 631 -20.73 -38.68 4.37
C TRP A 631 -19.52 -39.60 4.28
N LEU A 632 -19.02 -40.11 5.40
CA LEU A 632 -17.83 -40.95 5.47
C LEU A 632 -18.16 -42.36 5.95
N GLY A 633 -17.61 -43.37 5.25
CA GLY A 633 -17.59 -44.77 5.68
C GLY A 633 -16.26 -45.16 6.33
N SER A 634 -16.15 -46.42 6.77
CA SER A 634 -14.91 -46.93 7.38
C SER A 634 -13.69 -46.89 6.45
N GLY A 635 -13.90 -47.12 5.15
CA GLY A 635 -12.84 -47.05 4.13
C GLY A 635 -12.32 -45.64 3.85
N ASP A 636 -13.05 -44.61 4.28
CA ASP A 636 -12.68 -43.20 4.12
C ASP A 636 -11.80 -42.69 5.27
N LEU A 637 -11.59 -43.48 6.33
CA LEU A 637 -10.90 -43.10 7.55
C LEU A 637 -9.62 -43.93 7.75
N THR A 638 -8.59 -43.32 8.32
CA THR A 638 -7.34 -44.01 8.69
C THR A 638 -7.45 -44.68 10.06
N ASP A 639 -8.02 -43.99 11.05
CA ASP A 639 -7.99 -44.38 12.47
C ASP A 639 -9.35 -44.21 13.16
N SER A 640 -10.44 -44.40 12.41
CA SER A 640 -11.85 -44.20 12.84
C SER A 640 -12.25 -42.75 13.18
N VAL A 641 -11.33 -41.79 13.03
CA VAL A 641 -11.58 -40.36 13.27
C VAL A 641 -11.12 -39.55 12.07
N HIS A 642 -9.87 -39.73 11.64
CA HIS A 642 -9.26 -38.88 10.62
C HIS A 642 -9.53 -39.43 9.21
N PRO A 643 -10.07 -38.60 8.29
CA PRO A 643 -10.20 -38.98 6.90
C PRO A 643 -8.82 -39.24 6.25
N ASN A 644 -8.73 -40.32 5.49
CA ASN A 644 -7.61 -40.51 4.55
C ASN A 644 -7.85 -39.66 3.29
N ASP A 645 -6.96 -39.76 2.30
CA ASP A 645 -7.10 -39.02 1.04
C ASP A 645 -8.43 -39.24 0.33
N GLN A 646 -8.97 -40.47 0.40
CA GLN A 646 -10.28 -40.78 -0.17
C GLN A 646 -11.39 -40.07 0.61
N GLY A 647 -11.37 -40.13 1.94
CA GLY A 647 -12.35 -39.41 2.76
C GLY A 647 -12.33 -37.90 2.54
N HIS A 648 -11.15 -37.28 2.42
CA HIS A 648 -11.06 -35.86 2.09
C HIS A 648 -11.64 -35.52 0.72
N ARG A 649 -11.46 -36.38 -0.29
CA ARG A 649 -12.13 -36.24 -1.60
C ARG A 649 -13.64 -36.35 -1.47
N VAL A 650 -14.15 -37.33 -0.72
CA VAL A 650 -15.60 -37.49 -0.48
C VAL A 650 -16.19 -36.25 0.19
N ILE A 651 -15.52 -35.67 1.18
CA ILE A 651 -15.95 -34.41 1.81
C ILE A 651 -15.98 -33.29 0.77
N ALA A 652 -14.92 -33.14 -0.02
CA ALA A 652 -14.83 -32.10 -1.05
C ALA A 652 -15.93 -32.25 -2.12
N ASP A 653 -16.22 -33.48 -2.54
CA ASP A 653 -17.27 -33.82 -3.51
C ASP A 653 -18.66 -33.40 -3.04
N ARG A 654 -18.95 -33.56 -1.75
CA ARG A 654 -20.25 -33.21 -1.18
C ARG A 654 -20.34 -31.74 -0.77
N LEU A 655 -19.26 -31.15 -0.27
CA LEU A 655 -19.30 -29.80 0.30
C LEU A 655 -19.07 -28.68 -0.74
N ALA A 656 -18.24 -28.90 -1.76
CA ALA A 656 -17.96 -27.88 -2.76
C ALA A 656 -19.24 -27.35 -3.46
N PRO A 657 -20.20 -28.21 -3.89
CA PRO A 657 -21.45 -27.73 -4.49
C PRO A 657 -22.32 -26.90 -3.53
N VAL A 658 -22.33 -27.24 -2.24
CA VAL A 658 -23.08 -26.52 -1.21
C VAL A 658 -22.53 -25.09 -1.04
N ILE A 659 -21.21 -24.95 -1.03
CA ILE A 659 -20.55 -23.64 -0.94
C ILE A 659 -20.76 -22.85 -2.23
N ALA A 660 -20.52 -23.46 -3.39
CA ALA A 660 -20.67 -22.82 -4.71
C ALA A 660 -22.06 -22.22 -4.90
N ALA A 661 -23.10 -22.97 -4.54
CA ALA A 661 -24.49 -22.52 -4.64
C ALA A 661 -24.77 -21.21 -3.87
N ARG A 662 -24.15 -21.03 -2.70
CA ARG A 662 -24.31 -19.80 -1.88
C ARG A 662 -23.42 -18.66 -2.35
N LEU A 663 -22.26 -18.99 -2.93
CA LEU A 663 -21.34 -17.99 -3.48
C LEU A 663 -21.73 -17.55 -4.90
N GLY A 664 -22.68 -18.21 -5.56
CA GLY A 664 -23.05 -17.93 -6.95
C GLY A 664 -21.89 -18.24 -7.89
N MET A 665 -21.42 -19.48 -7.85
CA MET A 665 -20.30 -19.98 -8.65
C MET A 665 -20.71 -21.19 -9.48
#